data_AF-A0A8H8R564-F1
#
_entry.id   AF-A0A8H8R564-F1
#
_cell.length_a   1.000
_cell.length_b   1.000
_cell.length_c   1.000
_cell.angle_alpha   90.00
_cell.angle_beta   90.00
_cell.angle_gamma   90.00
#
_symmetry.space_group_name_H-M   'P 1'
#
loop_
_entity.id
_entity.type
_entity.pdbx_description
1 polymer ?
#
loop_
_entity_poly.entity_id
_entity_poly.type
_entity_poly.pdbx_seq_one_letter_code
_entity_poly.pdbx_strand_id
1 'polypeptide(L)'
;MASQPELGTKDPETATATPIVSFLGPVSSYTHQAALSCFEAAKYSYNPAAAITEVFERVQSGEAAFGVVPFENSTNGAVIFTLELLADRHNIYPDINVCGEAYLDVSHYLLGHKAPRNAPTDSPDVSGNCTPTTSIPSPLKPRTKPLSSLKHIDRIYTHPQAWGQCETFLGAYLKGIERIDLSSTSRAAEMVKEDTSGRSAAIASSLAAEIHGLDVLARGIEDREDNKTRFFILRKGVDEKSNASTAKTKSLISFTVDHRSPGALAQVLDCFRAYTLNLTSINSRPTNDVPFQYIFFVEFEGSKLNDPDGRVEGALESVAKFVQSWRWLGSWDDKLLRIFDDLSPMLSHRLNVTLANFLPPSCYPPGFDRNDPNPSIERRHARYRTLPPGHHLVYFPTQVPDSELLPDGTDSVQSPGEPFVRRMWAGGSLKFSCGGGMSFDFGSDSHSEGYWCEEQVTNVAMKGEGDNEKAFVTIVRRIREDNSKKDGVPSHDAVIETRDLVFMKKKSAAAAKEAANRPDRVVKPAQEPDFSVSMTPTKTLLARFSGLSFNAHFIHLDPQYAREVEGHRDLLVHGPLSLIMMLSVLNSQLKEHERISSFDYRNLAPLYANEEMRICVRRDREKKSRLNVWIEGCGGGYAVKGSAVVIDQGEVGKG
;
A
#
# COMPACT_ATOMS: atom_id res chain seq x y z
N MET A 1 -31.51 -53.79 40.10
CA MET A 1 -32.44 -52.67 39.87
C MET A 1 -31.76 -51.41 40.36
N ALA A 2 -31.16 -50.65 39.45
CA ALA A 2 -30.61 -49.33 39.71
C ALA A 2 -30.91 -48.48 38.47
N SER A 3 -31.50 -47.33 38.72
CA SER A 3 -32.18 -46.40 37.83
C SER A 3 -31.22 -45.65 36.89
N GLN A 4 -31.64 -45.48 35.62
CA GLN A 4 -31.02 -44.56 34.67
C GLN A 4 -31.44 -43.12 34.99
N PRO A 5 -30.55 -42.13 34.89
CA PRO A 5 -30.94 -40.73 34.84
C PRO A 5 -31.15 -40.26 33.39
N GLU A 6 -32.14 -39.38 33.24
CA GLU A 6 -32.71 -38.86 32.00
C GLU A 6 -31.72 -37.97 31.21
N LEU A 7 -31.79 -38.09 29.87
CA LEU A 7 -31.14 -37.20 28.92
C LEU A 7 -31.80 -35.82 28.98
N GLY A 8 -31.11 -34.84 29.55
CA GLY A 8 -31.47 -33.43 29.43
C GLY A 8 -31.36 -32.97 27.98
N THR A 9 -32.47 -32.47 27.44
CA THR A 9 -32.57 -31.79 26.16
C THR A 9 -31.66 -30.56 26.16
N LYS A 10 -30.68 -30.50 25.24
CA LYS A 10 -29.95 -29.27 24.93
C LYS A 10 -30.93 -28.26 24.37
N ASP A 11 -31.03 -27.10 25.03
CA ASP A 11 -31.65 -25.90 24.47
C ASP A 11 -31.00 -25.57 23.11
N PRO A 12 -31.78 -25.09 22.12
CA PRO A 12 -31.25 -24.72 20.82
C PRO A 12 -30.32 -23.51 20.99
N GLU A 13 -29.08 -23.64 20.49
CA GLU A 13 -28.13 -22.54 20.33
C GLU A 13 -28.84 -21.35 19.66
N THR A 14 -28.95 -20.25 20.40
CA THR A 14 -29.35 -18.96 19.87
C THR A 14 -28.36 -18.59 18.77
N ALA A 15 -28.83 -18.55 17.53
CA ALA A 15 -28.07 -18.06 16.40
C ALA A 15 -27.56 -16.64 16.74
N THR A 16 -26.26 -16.50 16.95
CA THR A 16 -25.63 -15.21 17.27
C THR A 16 -25.79 -14.30 16.07
N ALA A 17 -26.46 -13.16 16.27
CA ALA A 17 -26.65 -12.15 15.23
C ALA A 17 -25.28 -11.68 14.72
N THR A 18 -25.15 -11.54 13.39
CA THR A 18 -23.93 -11.05 12.74
C THR A 18 -23.55 -9.67 13.29
N PRO A 19 -22.35 -9.48 13.87
CA PRO A 19 -21.96 -8.20 14.46
C PRO A 19 -22.02 -7.05 13.44
N ILE A 20 -22.48 -5.88 13.89
CA ILE A 20 -22.64 -4.69 13.05
C ILE A 20 -21.41 -3.79 13.15
N VAL A 21 -20.92 -3.33 12.00
CA VAL A 21 -19.89 -2.29 11.85
C VAL A 21 -20.56 -1.02 11.33
N SER A 22 -20.65 0.00 12.17
CA SER A 22 -21.13 1.33 11.80
C SER A 22 -19.99 2.16 11.21
N PHE A 23 -20.22 2.92 10.15
CA PHE A 23 -19.18 3.75 9.53
C PHE A 23 -19.76 5.06 9.01
N LEU A 24 -18.93 6.12 8.92
CA LEU A 24 -19.35 7.38 8.30
C LEU A 24 -19.66 7.18 6.81
N GLY A 25 -20.95 7.25 6.48
CA GLY A 25 -21.49 7.02 5.16
C GLY A 25 -21.24 8.15 4.16
N PRO A 26 -21.84 8.06 2.95
CA PRO A 26 -22.71 6.96 2.50
C PRO A 26 -21.91 5.73 2.05
N VAL A 27 -22.61 4.69 1.57
CA VAL A 27 -21.99 3.51 0.94
C VAL A 27 -21.08 3.96 -0.21
N SER A 28 -19.94 3.29 -0.38
CA SER A 28 -18.81 3.61 -1.28
C SER A 28 -17.85 4.70 -0.78
N SER A 29 -18.08 5.29 0.39
CA SER A 29 -17.17 6.30 0.96
C SER A 29 -15.77 5.74 1.22
N TYR A 30 -14.80 6.62 1.47
CA TYR A 30 -13.48 6.21 1.92
C TYR A 30 -13.55 5.51 3.30
N THR A 31 -14.46 5.93 4.18
CA THR A 31 -14.71 5.23 5.45
C THR A 31 -15.31 3.84 5.25
N HIS A 32 -16.19 3.67 4.24
CA HIS A 32 -16.70 2.35 3.86
C HIS A 32 -15.58 1.43 3.39
N GLN A 33 -14.67 1.93 2.55
CA GLN A 33 -13.48 1.18 2.13
C GLN A 33 -12.58 0.80 3.30
N ALA A 34 -12.35 1.73 4.24
CA ALA A 34 -11.61 1.43 5.46
C ALA A 34 -12.31 0.33 6.28
N ALA A 35 -13.63 0.38 6.43
CA ALA A 35 -14.39 -0.66 7.13
C ALA A 35 -14.24 -2.03 6.44
N LEU A 36 -14.38 -2.09 5.11
CA LEU A 36 -14.19 -3.32 4.33
C LEU A 36 -12.76 -3.87 4.39
N SER A 37 -11.75 -3.01 4.62
CA SER A 37 -10.36 -3.43 4.77
C SER A 37 -10.05 -4.06 6.13
N CYS A 38 -10.84 -3.73 7.15
CA CYS A 38 -10.63 -4.19 8.52
C CYS A 38 -11.51 -5.36 8.93
N PHE A 39 -12.68 -5.49 8.30
CA PHE A 39 -13.69 -6.47 8.65
C PHE A 39 -14.03 -7.34 7.43
N GLU A 40 -14.16 -8.65 7.65
CA GLU A 40 -14.54 -9.57 6.58
C GLU A 40 -16.05 -9.49 6.32
N ALA A 41 -16.47 -9.23 5.07
CA ALA A 41 -17.88 -9.07 4.73
C ALA A 41 -18.77 -10.31 5.00
N ALA A 42 -18.18 -11.49 5.11
CA ALA A 42 -18.91 -12.71 5.48
C ALA A 42 -19.23 -12.81 6.99
N LYS A 43 -18.47 -12.09 7.83
CA LYS A 43 -18.57 -12.16 9.30
C LYS A 43 -19.27 -10.95 9.91
N TYR A 44 -19.38 -9.85 9.16
CA TYR A 44 -19.88 -8.57 9.66
C TYR A 44 -20.93 -7.99 8.72
N SER A 45 -21.89 -7.27 9.31
CA SER A 45 -22.82 -6.43 8.56
C SER A 45 -22.38 -4.97 8.65
N TYR A 46 -22.57 -4.21 7.57
CA TYR A 46 -22.12 -2.81 7.48
C TYR A 46 -23.31 -1.86 7.47
N ASN A 47 -23.28 -0.85 8.34
CA ASN A 47 -24.33 0.14 8.43
C ASN A 47 -23.77 1.57 8.26
N PRO A 48 -24.17 2.29 7.20
CA PRO A 48 -23.76 3.69 7.04
C PRO A 48 -24.46 4.58 8.07
N ALA A 49 -23.70 5.48 8.68
CA ALA A 49 -24.18 6.56 9.53
C ALA A 49 -24.09 7.89 8.76
N ALA A 50 -25.05 8.79 8.99
CA ALA A 50 -25.09 10.12 8.36
C ALA A 50 -24.04 11.07 8.96
N ALA A 51 -23.61 10.85 10.20
CA ALA A 51 -22.64 11.67 10.91
C ALA A 51 -21.71 10.82 11.80
N ILE A 52 -20.56 11.39 12.16
CA ILE A 52 -19.59 10.72 13.07
C ILE A 52 -20.23 10.51 14.45
N THR A 53 -21.03 11.46 14.93
CA THR A 53 -21.76 11.34 16.20
C THR A 53 -22.66 10.11 16.25
N GLU A 54 -23.38 9.82 15.17
CA GLU A 54 -24.24 8.64 15.08
C GLU A 54 -23.44 7.33 15.13
N VAL A 55 -22.20 7.31 14.59
CA VAL A 55 -21.30 6.16 14.77
C VAL A 55 -20.98 5.94 16.25
N PHE A 56 -20.66 7.01 16.99
CA PHE A 56 -20.38 6.94 18.43
C PHE A 56 -21.62 6.46 19.20
N GLU A 57 -22.80 7.01 18.92
CA GLU A 57 -24.06 6.64 19.58
C GLU A 57 -24.41 5.16 19.38
N ARG A 58 -24.28 4.64 18.15
CA ARG A 58 -24.54 3.23 17.84
C ARG A 58 -23.56 2.29 18.54
N VAL A 59 -22.28 2.67 18.66
CA VAL A 59 -21.28 1.87 19.39
C VAL A 59 -21.53 1.93 20.91
N GLN A 60 -21.78 3.12 21.46
CA GLN A 60 -22.04 3.30 22.90
C GLN A 60 -23.30 2.58 23.36
N SER A 61 -24.36 2.56 22.53
CA SER A 61 -25.61 1.84 22.82
C SER A 61 -25.48 0.32 22.66
N GLY A 62 -24.46 -0.16 21.92
CA GLY A 62 -24.29 -1.56 21.58
C GLY A 62 -25.09 -2.01 20.35
N GLU A 63 -25.73 -1.08 19.62
CA GLU A 63 -26.36 -1.34 18.31
C GLU A 63 -25.31 -1.77 17.28
N ALA A 64 -24.12 -1.15 17.33
CA ALA A 64 -22.96 -1.55 16.55
C ALA A 64 -21.87 -2.13 17.45
N ALA A 65 -21.29 -3.26 17.06
CA ALA A 65 -20.14 -3.85 17.73
C ALA A 65 -18.88 -2.99 17.53
N PHE A 66 -18.74 -2.40 16.34
CA PHE A 66 -17.61 -1.55 15.97
C PHE A 66 -18.07 -0.29 15.24
N GLY A 67 -17.27 0.77 15.37
CA GLY A 67 -17.44 2.03 14.64
C GLY A 67 -16.18 2.36 13.84
N VAL A 68 -16.30 2.80 12.59
CA VAL A 68 -15.16 3.27 11.79
C VAL A 68 -15.31 4.76 11.52
N VAL A 69 -14.35 5.55 11.99
CA VAL A 69 -14.38 7.01 11.90
C VAL A 69 -13.04 7.54 11.36
N PRO A 70 -13.05 8.58 10.51
CA PRO A 70 -11.81 9.20 10.06
C PRO A 70 -11.16 9.96 11.22
N PHE A 71 -9.84 9.87 11.35
CA PHE A 71 -9.07 10.50 12.41
C PHE A 71 -8.14 11.58 11.89
N GLU A 72 -7.39 11.31 10.81
CA GLU A 72 -6.41 12.25 10.27
C GLU A 72 -6.22 12.05 8.77
N ASN A 73 -5.93 13.12 8.05
CA ASN A 73 -5.56 13.09 6.65
C ASN A 73 -4.16 13.71 6.46
N SER A 74 -3.29 13.09 5.67
CA SER A 74 -1.90 13.54 5.47
C SER A 74 -1.78 14.94 4.85
N THR A 75 -2.84 15.42 4.18
CA THR A 75 -2.86 16.75 3.55
C THR A 75 -3.58 17.79 4.41
N ASN A 76 -4.61 17.40 5.16
CA ASN A 76 -5.52 18.34 5.83
C ASN A 76 -5.46 18.26 7.37
N GLY A 77 -4.63 17.37 7.92
CA GLY A 77 -4.48 17.18 9.36
C GLY A 77 -5.65 16.43 10.00
N ALA A 78 -5.79 16.61 11.31
CA ALA A 78 -6.74 15.86 12.13
C ALA A 78 -8.21 16.22 11.86
N VAL A 79 -9.08 15.21 11.96
CA VAL A 79 -10.53 15.35 11.87
C VAL A 79 -11.08 15.83 13.21
N ILE A 80 -11.33 17.13 13.27
CA ILE A 80 -11.78 17.82 14.50
C ILE A 80 -13.00 17.15 15.13
N PHE A 81 -14.00 16.76 14.33
CA PHE A 81 -15.23 16.16 14.85
C PHE A 81 -15.00 14.86 15.64
N THR A 82 -14.05 14.04 15.20
CA THR A 82 -13.68 12.81 15.92
C THR A 82 -13.01 13.12 17.24
N LEU A 83 -12.09 14.10 17.26
CA LEU A 83 -11.43 14.57 18.49
C LEU A 83 -12.44 15.18 19.48
N GLU A 84 -13.43 15.93 18.99
CA GLU A 84 -14.48 16.53 19.82
C GLU A 84 -15.35 15.47 20.52
N LEU A 85 -15.67 14.37 19.84
CA LEU A 85 -16.43 13.27 20.43
C LEU A 85 -15.58 12.43 21.40
N LEU A 86 -14.29 12.22 21.11
CA LEU A 86 -13.35 11.57 22.03
C LEU A 86 -13.03 12.41 23.26
N ALA A 87 -13.10 13.75 23.16
CA ALA A 87 -12.95 14.64 24.31
C ALA A 87 -14.01 14.39 25.37
N ASP A 88 -15.21 13.97 24.92
CA ASP A 88 -16.31 13.51 25.75
C ASP A 88 -16.59 14.39 26.97
N ARG A 89 -16.65 15.70 26.75
CA ARG A 89 -16.75 16.74 27.80
C ARG A 89 -17.96 16.57 28.72
N HIS A 90 -19.00 15.93 28.21
CA HIS A 90 -20.25 15.69 28.93
C HIS A 90 -20.38 14.23 29.38
N ASN A 91 -19.33 13.42 29.26
CA ASN A 91 -19.28 12.02 29.66
C ASN A 91 -20.43 11.18 29.07
N ILE A 92 -20.72 11.42 27.78
CA ILE A 92 -21.76 10.75 26.98
C ILE A 92 -21.24 9.42 26.46
N TYR A 93 -19.94 9.33 26.15
CA TYR A 93 -19.29 8.16 25.55
C TYR A 93 -18.16 7.59 26.43
N PRO A 94 -18.38 7.36 27.74
CA PRO A 94 -17.30 7.03 28.69
C PRO A 94 -16.60 5.70 28.39
N ASP A 95 -17.30 4.78 27.72
CA ASP A 95 -16.83 3.42 27.46
C ASP A 95 -16.29 3.24 26.04
N ILE A 96 -16.28 4.29 25.21
CA ILE A 96 -15.72 4.21 23.86
C ILE A 96 -14.19 4.21 23.93
N ASN A 97 -13.60 3.19 23.31
CA ASN A 97 -12.16 3.04 23.14
C ASN A 97 -11.83 2.78 21.67
N VAL A 98 -10.66 3.25 21.25
CA VAL A 98 -10.01 2.88 20.00
C VAL A 98 -9.37 1.51 20.19
N CYS A 99 -9.74 0.55 19.34
CA CYS A 99 -9.21 -0.81 19.37
C CYS A 99 -8.49 -1.21 18.07
N GLY A 100 -8.34 -0.29 17.14
CA GLY A 100 -7.66 -0.53 15.88
C GLY A 100 -7.57 0.73 15.04
N GLU A 101 -6.79 0.63 13.98
CA GLU A 101 -6.62 1.68 12.99
C GLU A 101 -6.67 1.12 11.57
N ALA A 102 -6.95 1.99 10.62
CA ALA A 102 -6.85 1.68 9.20
C ALA A 102 -6.21 2.86 8.47
N TYR A 103 -5.47 2.58 7.40
CA TYR A 103 -4.91 3.60 6.51
C TYR A 103 -5.40 3.33 5.10
N LEU A 104 -5.89 4.37 4.43
CA LEU A 104 -6.36 4.30 3.06
C LEU A 104 -5.67 5.36 2.21
N ASP A 105 -5.07 4.94 1.10
CA ASP A 105 -4.52 5.85 0.10
C ASP A 105 -5.70 6.46 -0.68
N VAL A 106 -5.79 7.79 -0.68
CA VAL A 106 -6.89 8.53 -1.31
C VAL A 106 -6.53 8.77 -2.77
N SER A 107 -7.05 7.92 -3.65
CA SER A 107 -7.02 8.15 -5.09
C SER A 107 -8.37 8.65 -5.60
N HIS A 108 -8.32 9.64 -6.49
CA HIS A 108 -9.47 10.21 -7.15
C HIS A 108 -9.60 9.64 -8.57
N TYR A 109 -10.83 9.25 -8.90
CA TYR A 109 -11.21 8.75 -10.21
C TYR A 109 -12.27 9.67 -10.79
N LEU A 110 -12.14 9.96 -12.09
CA LEU A 110 -13.23 10.59 -12.83
C LEU A 110 -14.17 9.47 -13.31
N LEU A 111 -15.39 9.47 -12.80
CA LEU A 111 -16.42 8.47 -13.08
C LEU A 111 -17.54 9.08 -13.92
N GLY A 112 -18.13 8.31 -14.83
CA GLY A 112 -19.27 8.75 -15.63
C GLY A 112 -19.72 7.66 -16.59
N HIS A 113 -20.40 8.04 -17.67
CA HIS A 113 -20.73 7.14 -18.76
C HIS A 113 -19.81 7.40 -19.95
N LYS A 114 -19.29 6.34 -20.58
CA LYS A 114 -18.55 6.49 -21.85
C LYS A 114 -19.46 7.05 -22.94
N ALA A 115 -18.88 7.85 -23.82
CA ALA A 115 -19.59 8.34 -25.00
C ALA A 115 -20.15 7.16 -25.84
N PRO A 116 -21.37 7.27 -26.40
CA PRO A 116 -21.91 6.25 -27.29
C PRO A 116 -20.97 6.04 -28.50
N ARG A 117 -20.77 4.77 -28.91
CA ARG A 117 -19.85 4.37 -30.01
C ARG A 117 -20.12 5.03 -31.38
N ASN A 118 -21.22 5.77 -31.54
CA ASN A 118 -21.63 6.45 -32.78
C ASN A 118 -21.39 7.97 -32.77
N ALA A 119 -20.69 8.53 -31.77
CA ALA A 119 -20.22 9.90 -31.87
C ALA A 119 -19.16 9.99 -32.98
N PRO A 120 -19.26 10.94 -33.93
CA PRO A 120 -18.34 11.03 -35.05
C PRO A 120 -16.90 11.13 -34.53
N THR A 121 -16.07 10.16 -34.91
CA THR A 121 -14.63 10.18 -34.70
C THR A 121 -14.01 11.15 -35.70
N ASP A 122 -14.16 12.45 -35.44
CA ASP A 122 -13.24 13.43 -36.00
C ASP A 122 -11.88 13.29 -35.31
N SER A 123 -10.84 13.49 -36.10
CA SER A 123 -9.45 13.02 -35.93
C SER A 123 -8.66 13.67 -34.76
N PRO A 124 -7.35 13.38 -34.59
CA PRO A 124 -6.71 13.07 -33.32
C PRO A 124 -6.62 14.23 -32.31
N ASP A 125 -6.65 13.88 -31.02
CA ASP A 125 -5.86 14.46 -29.91
C ASP A 125 -5.40 15.93 -30.00
N VAL A 126 -6.33 16.89 -30.16
CA VAL A 126 -6.04 18.31 -29.89
C VAL A 126 -7.05 18.89 -28.89
N SER A 127 -6.90 18.53 -27.62
CA SER A 127 -7.22 19.44 -26.51
C SER A 127 -6.16 19.40 -25.40
N GLY A 128 -4.98 18.83 -25.69
CA GLY A 128 -3.90 18.63 -24.73
C GLY A 128 -2.81 19.70 -24.74
N ASN A 129 -3.07 20.90 -25.28
CA ASN A 129 -2.13 22.01 -25.08
C ASN A 129 -2.58 22.82 -23.85
N CYS A 130 -1.79 22.73 -22.78
CA CYS A 130 -1.70 23.75 -21.75
C CYS A 130 -1.62 25.12 -22.44
N THR A 131 -2.75 25.83 -22.54
CA THR A 131 -2.77 27.12 -23.22
C THR A 131 -2.26 28.14 -22.21
N PRO A 132 -1.12 28.83 -22.47
CA PRO A 132 -0.63 29.86 -21.57
C PRO A 132 -1.69 30.95 -21.45
N THR A 133 -2.16 31.21 -20.23
CA THR A 133 -2.87 32.46 -19.92
C THR A 133 -1.88 33.44 -19.35
N THR A 134 -2.09 34.73 -19.56
CA THR A 134 -1.21 35.83 -19.13
C THR A 134 -0.93 35.84 -17.61
N SER A 135 -1.73 35.10 -16.82
CA SER A 135 -1.59 34.92 -15.38
C SER A 135 -0.78 33.69 -14.93
N ILE A 136 -0.55 32.69 -15.80
CA ILE A 136 0.14 31.43 -15.45
C ILE A 136 1.04 31.00 -16.62
N PRO A 137 2.35 31.33 -16.60
CA PRO A 137 3.26 31.11 -17.75
C PRO A 137 3.55 29.64 -18.07
N SER A 138 3.37 28.75 -17.09
CA SER A 138 3.66 27.31 -17.21
C SER A 138 2.60 26.52 -16.45
N PRO A 139 1.51 26.05 -17.07
CA PRO A 139 0.53 25.23 -16.37
C PRO A 139 1.17 23.90 -15.97
N LEU A 140 0.97 23.48 -14.72
CA LEU A 140 1.39 22.15 -14.26
C LEU A 140 0.82 21.10 -15.21
N LYS A 141 1.67 20.19 -15.68
CA LYS A 141 1.26 19.14 -16.60
C LYS A 141 0.52 18.07 -15.79
N PRO A 142 -0.71 17.68 -16.15
CA PRO A 142 -1.45 16.67 -15.42
C PRO A 142 -0.69 15.34 -15.44
N ARG A 143 -0.68 14.66 -14.31
CA ARG A 143 0.01 13.37 -14.11
C ARG A 143 -0.56 12.26 -14.98
N THR A 144 -1.86 12.30 -15.21
CA THR A 144 -2.61 11.26 -15.91
C THR A 144 -3.33 11.82 -17.13
N LYS A 145 -3.70 10.93 -18.03
CA LYS A 145 -4.50 11.23 -19.21
C LYS A 145 -5.88 10.55 -19.10
N PRO A 146 -6.94 11.14 -19.69
CA PRO A 146 -8.22 10.46 -19.84
C PRO A 146 -8.07 9.12 -20.55
N LEU A 147 -8.86 8.13 -20.12
CA LEU A 147 -8.96 6.81 -20.77
C LEU A 147 -9.88 6.82 -21.99
N SER A 148 -10.73 7.84 -22.11
CA SER A 148 -11.66 8.03 -23.23
C SER A 148 -11.93 9.53 -23.45
N SER A 149 -12.59 9.88 -24.56
CA SER A 149 -12.98 11.27 -24.82
C SER A 149 -13.89 11.79 -23.72
N LEU A 150 -13.64 13.03 -23.27
CA LEU A 150 -14.44 13.70 -22.24
C LEU A 150 -15.30 14.84 -22.82
N LYS A 151 -15.36 14.99 -24.15
CA LYS A 151 -16.04 16.12 -24.81
C LYS A 151 -17.54 16.20 -24.52
N HIS A 152 -18.15 15.08 -24.16
CA HIS A 152 -19.59 15.00 -23.85
C HIS A 152 -19.92 15.38 -22.41
N ILE A 153 -18.92 15.56 -21.55
CA ILE A 153 -19.12 15.94 -20.15
C ILE A 153 -19.35 17.45 -20.04
N ASP A 154 -20.44 17.85 -19.41
CA ASP A 154 -20.81 19.27 -19.19
C ASP A 154 -20.92 19.65 -17.71
N ARG A 155 -21.02 18.68 -16.80
CA ARG A 155 -21.05 18.88 -15.35
C ARG A 155 -20.21 17.87 -14.57
N ILE A 156 -19.60 18.32 -13.49
CA ILE A 156 -18.89 17.46 -12.53
C ILE A 156 -19.44 17.68 -11.13
N TYR A 157 -19.67 16.57 -10.42
CA TYR A 157 -20.11 16.55 -9.04
C TYR A 157 -18.98 16.02 -8.14
N THR A 158 -18.74 16.64 -6.98
CA THR A 158 -17.92 16.05 -5.90
C THR A 158 -18.06 16.83 -4.59
N HIS A 159 -17.33 16.40 -3.56
CA HIS A 159 -17.17 17.15 -2.32
C HIS A 159 -16.22 18.34 -2.51
N PRO A 160 -16.47 19.52 -1.90
CA PRO A 160 -15.64 20.72 -2.10
C PRO A 160 -14.13 20.52 -1.94
N GLN A 161 -13.74 19.67 -0.98
CA GLN A 161 -12.33 19.36 -0.72
C GLN A 161 -11.64 18.60 -1.85
N ALA A 162 -12.38 17.81 -2.64
CA ALA A 162 -11.81 17.06 -3.76
C ALA A 162 -11.47 17.95 -4.96
N TRP A 163 -12.09 19.13 -5.08
CA TRP A 163 -11.75 20.10 -6.14
C TRP A 163 -10.31 20.56 -6.05
N GLY A 164 -9.88 20.98 -4.85
CA GLY A 164 -8.52 21.45 -4.58
C GLY A 164 -7.46 20.34 -4.63
N GLN A 165 -7.88 19.09 -4.78
CA GLN A 165 -6.99 17.94 -4.91
C GLN A 165 -6.84 17.48 -6.37
N CYS A 166 -7.61 18.03 -7.32
CA CYS A 166 -7.63 17.58 -8.72
C CYS A 166 -7.47 18.75 -9.71
N GLU A 167 -6.91 19.89 -9.27
CA GLU A 167 -6.93 21.13 -10.05
C GLU A 167 -6.16 21.01 -11.36
N THR A 168 -5.02 20.32 -11.34
CA THR A 168 -4.16 20.18 -12.52
C THR A 168 -4.86 19.41 -13.62
N PHE A 169 -5.50 18.29 -13.28
CA PHE A 169 -6.23 17.47 -14.23
C PHE A 169 -7.45 18.21 -14.79
N LEU A 170 -8.25 18.82 -13.91
CA LEU A 170 -9.44 19.56 -14.31
C LEU A 170 -9.10 20.78 -15.18
N GLY A 171 -8.04 21.51 -14.84
CA GLY A 171 -7.57 22.66 -15.60
C GLY A 171 -7.07 22.29 -17.00
N ALA A 172 -6.52 21.08 -17.17
CA ALA A 172 -5.99 20.60 -18.44
C ALA A 172 -7.06 20.01 -19.37
N TYR A 173 -8.01 19.22 -18.86
CA TYR A 173 -8.94 18.45 -19.70
C TYR A 173 -10.41 18.90 -19.62
N LEU A 174 -10.81 19.60 -18.57
CA LEU A 174 -12.22 19.88 -18.23
C LEU A 174 -12.42 21.36 -17.88
N LYS A 175 -11.77 22.24 -18.65
CA LYS A 175 -11.83 23.69 -18.44
C LYS A 175 -13.21 24.24 -18.84
N GLY A 176 -13.83 25.01 -17.93
CA GLY A 176 -15.13 25.66 -18.18
C GLY A 176 -16.35 24.77 -17.95
N ILE A 177 -16.16 23.56 -17.43
CA ILE A 177 -17.25 22.65 -17.06
C ILE A 177 -17.88 23.10 -15.74
N GLU A 178 -19.20 22.90 -15.62
CA GLU A 178 -19.96 23.23 -14.41
C GLU A 178 -19.49 22.36 -13.23
N ARG A 179 -19.15 22.99 -12.10
CA ARG A 179 -18.72 22.31 -10.87
C ARG A 179 -19.84 22.41 -9.84
N ILE A 180 -20.33 21.28 -9.36
CA ILE A 180 -21.45 21.21 -8.41
C ILE A 180 -20.98 20.54 -7.12
N ASP A 181 -21.11 21.28 -6.02
CA ASP A 181 -20.75 20.82 -4.70
C ASP A 181 -21.82 19.88 -4.13
N LEU A 182 -21.36 18.76 -3.57
CA LEU A 182 -22.19 17.80 -2.84
C LEU A 182 -21.60 17.48 -1.47
N SER A 183 -22.40 16.84 -0.62
CA SER A 183 -22.02 16.48 0.74
C SER A 183 -20.92 15.41 0.83
N SER A 184 -20.69 14.62 -0.22
CA SER A 184 -19.63 13.62 -0.27
C SER A 184 -19.25 13.22 -1.70
N THR A 185 -18.06 12.64 -1.87
CA THR A 185 -17.60 12.06 -3.15
C THR A 185 -18.49 10.89 -3.59
N SER A 186 -18.98 10.09 -2.64
CA SER A 186 -19.90 8.98 -2.91
C SER A 186 -21.29 9.44 -3.35
N ARG A 187 -21.83 10.51 -2.74
CA ARG A 187 -23.09 11.12 -3.20
C ARG A 187 -22.97 11.64 -4.63
N ALA A 188 -21.78 12.10 -5.04
CA ALA A 188 -21.52 12.47 -6.42
C ALA A 188 -21.62 11.29 -7.39
N ALA A 189 -21.05 10.13 -7.03
CA ALA A 189 -21.18 8.93 -7.85
C ALA A 189 -22.64 8.47 -7.96
N GLU A 190 -23.41 8.54 -6.87
CA GLU A 190 -24.83 8.23 -6.87
C GLU A 190 -25.64 9.17 -7.78
N MET A 191 -25.37 10.49 -7.72
CA MET A 191 -26.00 11.49 -8.59
C MET A 191 -25.73 11.20 -10.07
N VAL A 192 -24.49 10.81 -10.41
CA VAL A 192 -24.13 10.50 -11.80
C VAL A 192 -24.77 9.20 -12.28
N LYS A 193 -24.95 8.21 -11.40
CA LYS A 193 -25.69 6.98 -11.72
C LYS A 193 -27.15 7.27 -12.08
N GLU A 194 -27.77 8.25 -11.43
CA GLU A 194 -29.15 8.68 -11.71
C GLU A 194 -29.25 9.51 -13.00
N ASP A 195 -28.15 10.09 -13.48
CA ASP A 195 -28.11 10.89 -14.71
C ASP A 195 -28.13 10.02 -15.98
N THR A 196 -29.32 9.86 -16.54
CA THR A 196 -29.54 9.16 -17.83
C THR A 196 -29.01 9.91 -19.06
N SER A 197 -28.62 11.18 -18.95
CA SER A 197 -28.10 11.95 -20.09
C SER A 197 -26.67 11.54 -20.48
N GLY A 198 -25.93 10.93 -19.54
CA GLY A 198 -24.54 10.52 -19.70
C GLY A 198 -23.55 11.69 -19.80
N ARG A 199 -23.98 12.93 -19.52
CA ARG A 199 -23.14 14.14 -19.61
C ARG A 199 -22.55 14.58 -18.27
N SER A 200 -22.97 13.96 -17.18
CA SER A 200 -22.40 14.19 -15.86
C SER A 200 -21.20 13.29 -15.57
N ALA A 201 -20.24 13.81 -14.82
CA ALA A 201 -19.17 13.04 -14.23
C ALA A 201 -19.06 13.29 -12.72
N ALA A 202 -18.42 12.37 -11.99
CA ALA A 202 -18.16 12.47 -10.57
C ALA A 202 -16.66 12.30 -10.29
N ILE A 203 -16.15 13.03 -9.30
CA ILE A 203 -14.84 12.72 -8.71
C ILE A 203 -15.09 11.91 -7.44
N ALA A 204 -14.71 10.63 -7.47
CA ALA A 204 -14.94 9.69 -6.38
C ALA A 204 -13.89 8.56 -6.34
N SER A 205 -14.06 7.62 -5.40
CA SER A 205 -13.21 6.44 -5.27
C SER A 205 -13.46 5.42 -6.38
N SER A 206 -12.51 4.51 -6.61
CA SER A 206 -12.73 3.36 -7.52
C SER A 206 -13.86 2.45 -7.06
N LEU A 207 -14.04 2.28 -5.74
CA LEU A 207 -15.13 1.47 -5.20
C LEU A 207 -16.51 2.02 -5.60
N ALA A 208 -16.65 3.36 -5.67
CA ALA A 208 -17.89 3.98 -6.13
C ALA A 208 -18.20 3.63 -7.59
N ALA A 209 -17.18 3.48 -8.44
CA ALA A 209 -17.39 3.03 -9.82
C ALA A 209 -18.00 1.63 -9.88
N GLU A 210 -17.47 0.70 -9.07
CA GLU A 210 -17.92 -0.69 -9.02
C GLU A 210 -19.32 -0.82 -8.45
N ILE A 211 -19.60 -0.17 -7.30
CA ILE A 211 -20.90 -0.24 -6.63
C ILE A 211 -22.01 0.41 -7.46
N HIS A 212 -21.72 1.53 -8.12
CA HIS A 212 -22.71 2.28 -8.88
C HIS A 212 -22.76 1.89 -10.37
N GLY A 213 -21.85 1.02 -10.84
CA GLY A 213 -21.80 0.57 -12.24
C GLY A 213 -21.37 1.67 -13.22
N LEU A 214 -20.53 2.61 -12.78
CA LEU A 214 -20.04 3.72 -13.59
C LEU A 214 -18.76 3.36 -14.35
N ASP A 215 -18.57 3.97 -15.52
CA ASP A 215 -17.31 3.88 -16.25
C ASP A 215 -16.24 4.74 -15.61
N VAL A 216 -15.02 4.20 -15.52
CA VAL A 216 -13.83 4.96 -15.15
C VAL A 216 -13.32 5.70 -16.38
N LEU A 217 -13.47 7.03 -16.38
CA LEU A 217 -13.05 7.93 -17.46
C LEU A 217 -11.60 8.38 -17.31
N ALA A 218 -11.11 8.50 -16.08
CA ALA A 218 -9.70 8.75 -15.75
C ALA A 218 -9.37 8.18 -14.37
N ARG A 219 -8.10 7.84 -14.15
CA ARG A 219 -7.58 7.26 -12.90
C ARG A 219 -6.50 8.15 -12.33
N GLY A 220 -6.41 8.25 -11.01
CA GLY A 220 -5.33 8.98 -10.36
C GLY A 220 -5.31 10.44 -10.81
N ILE A 221 -6.46 11.12 -10.74
CA ILE A 221 -6.57 12.52 -11.19
C ILE A 221 -6.13 13.51 -10.12
N GLU A 222 -5.77 13.02 -8.94
CA GLU A 222 -5.25 13.82 -7.84
C GLU A 222 -3.88 14.43 -8.16
N ASP A 223 -3.68 15.65 -7.68
CA ASP A 223 -2.43 16.39 -7.82
C ASP A 223 -1.31 15.71 -7.01
N ARG A 224 -1.64 15.15 -5.85
CA ARG A 224 -0.70 14.52 -4.90
C ARG A 224 -1.01 13.03 -4.69
N GLU A 225 0.01 12.18 -4.84
CA GLU A 225 -0.10 10.72 -4.70
C GLU A 225 0.09 10.23 -3.25
N ASP A 226 0.56 11.11 -2.37
CA ASP A 226 0.86 10.84 -0.97
C ASP A 226 -0.33 11.18 -0.05
N ASN A 227 -1.52 11.40 -0.61
CA ASN A 227 -2.72 11.66 0.15
C ASN A 227 -3.22 10.36 0.81
N LYS A 228 -3.16 10.30 2.14
CA LYS A 228 -3.61 9.16 2.94
C LYS A 228 -4.56 9.63 4.02
N THR A 229 -5.55 8.81 4.32
CA THR A 229 -6.44 9.03 5.47
C THR A 229 -6.30 7.89 6.46
N ARG A 230 -6.09 8.24 7.72
CA ARG A 230 -6.07 7.35 8.87
C ARG A 230 -7.45 7.33 9.52
N PHE A 231 -7.92 6.13 9.87
CA PHE A 231 -9.21 5.88 10.49
C PHE A 231 -9.00 5.16 11.82
N PHE A 232 -9.88 5.42 12.78
CA PHE A 232 -9.97 4.66 14.02
C PHE A 232 -11.13 3.67 13.97
N ILE A 233 -10.87 2.51 14.56
CA ILE A 233 -11.86 1.49 14.88
C ILE A 233 -12.22 1.67 16.35
N LEU A 234 -13.47 1.99 16.59
CA LEU A 234 -14.06 2.19 17.91
C LEU A 234 -14.78 0.92 18.36
N ARG A 235 -14.75 0.67 19.66
CA ARG A 235 -15.58 -0.33 20.34
C ARG A 235 -16.05 0.21 21.67
N LYS A 236 -17.06 -0.45 22.23
CA LYS A 236 -17.44 -0.27 23.63
C LYS A 236 -16.63 -1.21 24.53
N GLY A 237 -16.13 -0.67 25.64
CA GLY A 237 -15.36 -1.41 26.64
C GLY A 237 -13.97 -1.85 26.14
N VAL A 238 -13.34 -2.75 26.89
CA VAL A 238 -11.99 -3.27 26.62
C VAL A 238 -12.09 -4.68 26.07
N ASP A 239 -11.20 -5.06 25.16
CA ASP A 239 -11.00 -6.45 24.80
C ASP A 239 -9.85 -7.03 25.62
N GLU A 240 -10.17 -7.79 26.67
CA GLU A 240 -9.11 -8.47 27.44
C GLU A 240 -8.53 -9.67 26.68
N LYS A 241 -9.18 -10.14 25.62
CA LYS A 241 -8.74 -11.30 24.82
C LYS A 241 -7.78 -10.93 23.69
N SER A 242 -7.62 -9.65 23.36
CA SER A 242 -6.69 -9.20 22.31
C SER A 242 -5.23 -9.12 22.75
N ASN A 243 -4.90 -9.59 23.96
CA ASN A 243 -3.57 -9.50 24.59
C ASN A 243 -2.46 -10.37 23.97
N ALA A 244 -2.69 -11.01 22.82
CA ALA A 244 -1.78 -12.00 22.24
C ALA A 244 -0.97 -11.51 21.03
N SER A 245 -1.05 -10.23 20.66
CA SER A 245 -0.29 -9.70 19.52
C SER A 245 1.13 -9.33 19.91
N THR A 246 2.11 -9.86 19.18
CA THR A 246 3.55 -9.50 19.25
C THR A 246 3.87 -8.24 18.42
N ALA A 247 2.87 -7.65 17.76
CA ALA A 247 3.03 -6.47 16.94
C ALA A 247 3.45 -5.24 17.77
N LYS A 248 4.09 -4.27 17.12
CA LYS A 248 4.24 -2.93 17.71
C LYS A 248 2.85 -2.39 17.99
N THR A 249 2.68 -1.81 19.17
CA THR A 249 1.39 -1.27 19.61
C THR A 249 1.46 0.23 19.79
N LYS A 250 0.30 0.88 19.75
CA LYS A 250 0.11 2.29 20.08
C LYS A 250 -0.94 2.43 21.16
N SER A 251 -0.86 3.51 21.90
CA SER A 251 -1.87 3.94 22.87
C SER A 251 -2.23 5.40 22.63
N LEU A 252 -3.49 5.75 22.92
CA LEU A 252 -3.97 7.12 22.91
C LEU A 252 -4.50 7.49 24.28
N ILE A 253 -4.11 8.67 24.76
CA ILE A 253 -4.67 9.28 25.96
C ILE A 253 -5.17 10.68 25.65
N SER A 254 -6.13 11.15 26.43
CA SER A 254 -6.48 12.56 26.52
C SER A 254 -6.23 13.09 27.94
N PHE A 255 -5.77 14.33 28.08
CA PHE A 255 -5.58 14.95 29.39
C PHE A 255 -5.70 16.48 29.36
N THR A 256 -5.92 17.07 30.54
CA THR A 256 -5.88 18.52 30.76
C THR A 256 -4.74 18.91 31.70
N VAL A 257 -4.19 20.10 31.53
CA VAL A 257 -3.13 20.65 32.37
C VAL A 257 -3.56 21.99 32.98
N ASP A 258 -2.92 22.40 34.07
CA ASP A 258 -3.11 23.76 34.60
C ASP A 258 -2.41 24.78 33.69
N HIS A 259 -3.20 25.51 32.90
CA HIS A 259 -2.70 26.50 31.94
C HIS A 259 -2.10 27.75 32.60
N ARG A 260 -2.17 27.86 33.94
CA ARG A 260 -1.50 28.92 34.71
C ARG A 260 -0.06 28.55 35.07
N SER A 261 0.29 27.27 34.98
CA SER A 261 1.62 26.77 35.34
C SER A 261 2.53 26.75 34.10
N PRO A 262 3.61 27.56 34.06
CA PRO A 262 4.55 27.55 32.95
C PRO A 262 5.18 26.16 32.77
N GLY A 263 5.19 25.66 31.52
CA GLY A 263 5.80 24.37 31.21
C GLY A 263 4.96 23.14 31.61
N ALA A 264 3.70 23.31 32.04
CA ALA A 264 2.85 22.19 32.45
C ALA A 264 2.72 21.09 31.38
N LEU A 265 2.53 21.47 30.11
CA LEU A 265 2.51 20.49 29.02
C LEU A 265 3.86 19.78 28.87
N ALA A 266 4.98 20.53 28.92
CA ALA A 266 6.32 19.95 28.79
C ALA A 266 6.60 18.92 29.90
N GLN A 267 6.18 19.18 31.14
CA GLN A 267 6.31 18.23 32.26
C GLN A 267 5.58 16.91 31.98
N VAL A 268 4.40 16.97 31.37
CA VAL A 268 3.65 15.76 30.96
C VAL A 268 4.39 15.02 29.83
N LEU A 269 4.90 15.74 28.83
CA LEU A 269 5.67 15.11 27.74
C LEU A 269 6.98 14.48 28.22
N ASP A 270 7.64 15.07 29.21
CA ASP A 270 8.85 14.52 29.85
C ASP A 270 8.59 13.17 30.54
N CYS A 271 7.35 12.90 30.98
CA CYS A 271 6.98 11.59 31.53
C CYS A 271 7.20 10.49 30.48
N PHE A 272 6.77 10.67 29.24
CA PHE A 272 6.98 9.67 28.17
C PHE A 272 8.45 9.49 27.83
N ARG A 273 9.21 10.59 27.80
CA ARG A 273 10.65 10.57 27.57
C ARG A 273 11.39 9.75 28.64
N ALA A 274 11.03 9.90 29.92
CA ALA A 274 11.66 9.19 31.03
C ALA A 274 11.53 7.65 30.91
N TYR A 275 10.45 7.17 30.29
CA TYR A 275 10.20 5.75 30.03
C TYR A 275 10.57 5.31 28.61
N THR A 276 11.25 6.19 27.84
CA THR A 276 11.68 5.91 26.45
C THR A 276 10.50 5.57 25.53
N LEU A 277 9.35 6.21 25.74
CA LEU A 277 8.16 6.04 24.90
C LEU A 277 8.13 7.15 23.84
N ASN A 278 8.11 6.74 22.57
CA ASN A 278 8.04 7.66 21.44
C ASN A 278 6.61 8.18 21.26
N LEU A 279 6.46 9.49 20.99
CA LEU A 279 5.17 10.10 20.68
C LEU A 279 4.99 10.15 19.16
N THR A 280 3.83 9.70 18.67
CA THR A 280 3.52 9.65 17.24
C THR A 280 2.55 10.74 16.80
N SER A 281 1.75 11.29 17.73
CA SER A 281 0.83 12.40 17.45
C SER A 281 0.53 13.20 18.71
N ILE A 282 0.33 14.51 18.55
CA ILE A 282 -0.22 15.39 19.58
C ILE A 282 -1.23 16.36 18.95
N ASN A 283 -2.44 16.38 19.51
CA ASN A 283 -3.52 17.28 19.09
C ASN A 283 -4.09 18.02 20.31
N SER A 284 -4.64 19.21 20.11
CA SER A 284 -5.29 19.97 21.18
C SER A 284 -6.68 20.46 20.77
N ARG A 285 -7.61 20.46 21.72
CA ARG A 285 -8.97 20.98 21.55
C ARG A 285 -9.33 21.88 22.75
N PRO A 286 -10.05 22.99 22.57
CA PRO A 286 -10.52 23.79 23.70
C PRO A 286 -11.39 22.97 24.66
N THR A 287 -11.29 23.19 25.97
CA THR A 287 -12.14 22.50 26.97
C THR A 287 -13.59 22.94 26.89
N ASN A 288 -13.88 24.15 26.41
CA ASN A 288 -15.20 24.81 26.42
C ASN A 288 -15.79 25.11 27.81
N ASP A 289 -15.17 24.65 28.90
CA ASP A 289 -15.56 24.99 30.27
C ASP A 289 -14.95 26.31 30.73
N VAL A 290 -13.68 26.52 30.39
CA VAL A 290 -12.90 27.72 30.76
C VAL A 290 -12.20 28.26 29.51
N PRO A 291 -12.29 29.58 29.22
CA PRO A 291 -11.60 30.18 28.10
C PRO A 291 -10.09 29.89 28.12
N PHE A 292 -9.53 29.59 26.94
CA PHE A 292 -8.09 29.36 26.72
C PHE A 292 -7.50 28.16 27.49
N GLN A 293 -8.32 27.20 27.90
CA GLN A 293 -7.87 25.89 28.37
C GLN A 293 -8.09 24.84 27.29
N TYR A 294 -7.21 23.84 27.27
CA TYR A 294 -7.17 22.81 26.24
C TYR A 294 -7.13 21.40 26.85
N ILE A 295 -7.80 20.48 26.14
CA ILE A 295 -7.65 19.03 26.25
C ILE A 295 -6.61 18.63 25.20
N PHE A 296 -5.59 17.90 25.61
CA PHE A 296 -4.56 17.36 24.75
C PHE A 296 -4.82 15.89 24.48
N PHE A 297 -4.66 15.47 23.24
CA PHE A 297 -4.68 14.08 22.81
C PHE A 297 -3.26 13.71 22.41
N VAL A 298 -2.69 12.70 23.08
CA VAL A 298 -1.32 12.24 22.83
C VAL A 298 -1.35 10.77 22.49
N GLU A 299 -0.81 10.46 21.32
CA GLU A 299 -0.58 9.09 20.86
C GLU A 299 0.89 8.74 21.03
N PHE A 300 1.16 7.52 21.50
CA PHE A 300 2.51 7.05 21.77
C PHE A 300 2.66 5.54 21.53
N GLU A 301 3.89 5.11 21.30
CA GLU A 301 4.24 3.69 21.14
C GLU A 301 4.15 2.93 22.47
N GLY A 302 3.53 1.76 22.45
CA GLY A 302 3.29 0.90 23.60
C GLY A 302 1.81 0.62 23.86
N SER A 303 1.51 -0.43 24.62
CA SER A 303 0.15 -0.84 24.97
C SER A 303 -0.02 -0.94 26.47
N LYS A 304 -1.08 -0.32 27.01
CA LYS A 304 -1.50 -0.57 28.39
C LYS A 304 -1.96 -2.03 28.63
N LEU A 305 -2.45 -2.70 27.59
CA LEU A 305 -3.03 -4.05 27.71
C LEU A 305 -1.97 -5.16 27.71
N ASN A 306 -0.79 -4.88 27.16
CA ASN A 306 0.36 -5.80 27.11
C ASN A 306 1.65 -5.02 27.35
N ASP A 307 1.99 -4.83 28.63
CA ASP A 307 3.16 -4.05 29.09
C ASP A 307 4.06 -4.89 30.00
N PRO A 308 4.78 -5.89 29.46
CA PRO A 308 5.60 -6.80 30.28
C PRO A 308 6.73 -6.07 31.03
N ASP A 309 7.21 -4.95 30.48
CA ASP A 309 8.29 -4.14 31.07
C ASP A 309 7.76 -3.05 32.03
N GLY A 310 6.43 -2.86 32.14
CA GLY A 310 5.81 -1.83 32.98
C GLY A 310 6.11 -0.38 32.54
N ARG A 311 6.55 -0.16 31.30
CA ARG A 311 6.96 1.18 30.82
C ARG A 311 5.77 2.09 30.59
N VAL A 312 4.69 1.55 30.03
CA VAL A 312 3.47 2.30 29.75
C VAL A 312 2.76 2.61 31.06
N GLU A 313 2.59 1.62 31.94
CA GLU A 313 1.94 1.83 33.23
C GLU A 313 2.70 2.89 34.06
N GLY A 314 4.03 2.78 34.16
CA GLY A 314 4.84 3.76 34.89
C GLY A 314 4.79 5.18 34.29
N ALA A 315 4.74 5.30 32.96
CA ALA A 315 4.54 6.60 32.31
C ALA A 315 3.17 7.20 32.64
N LEU A 316 2.10 6.40 32.57
CA LEU A 316 0.73 6.84 32.87
C LEU A 316 0.56 7.24 34.35
N GLU A 317 1.15 6.49 35.28
CA GLU A 317 1.20 6.87 36.71
C GLU A 317 1.94 8.19 36.93
N SER A 318 2.99 8.45 36.15
CA SER A 318 3.74 9.70 36.21
C SER A 318 2.92 10.87 35.63
N VAL A 319 2.28 10.67 34.48
CA VAL A 319 1.35 11.64 33.86
C VAL A 319 0.25 12.03 34.84
N ALA A 320 -0.34 11.06 35.54
CA ALA A 320 -1.43 11.29 36.50
C ALA A 320 -1.07 12.28 37.63
N LYS A 321 0.22 12.47 37.93
CA LYS A 321 0.70 13.42 38.96
C LYS A 321 0.72 14.88 38.49
N PHE A 322 0.77 15.12 37.17
CA PHE A 322 0.97 16.45 36.59
C PHE A 322 -0.28 16.99 35.87
N VAL A 323 -1.25 16.13 35.55
CA VAL A 323 -2.49 16.48 34.85
C VAL A 323 -3.62 16.79 35.84
N GLN A 324 -4.58 17.61 35.42
CA GLN A 324 -5.81 17.87 36.20
C GLN A 324 -6.83 16.73 36.03
N SER A 325 -6.90 16.18 34.82
CA SER A 325 -7.70 15.02 34.48
C SER A 325 -7.07 14.30 33.29
N TRP A 326 -7.28 12.99 33.18
CA TRP A 326 -6.86 12.21 32.02
C TRP A 326 -7.79 11.03 31.79
N ARG A 327 -7.79 10.54 30.55
CA ARG A 327 -8.54 9.37 30.09
C ARG A 327 -7.67 8.56 29.15
N TRP A 328 -7.61 7.26 29.37
CA TRP A 328 -7.11 6.32 28.39
C TRP A 328 -8.19 6.05 27.34
N LEU A 329 -7.82 6.19 26.06
CA LEU A 329 -8.73 6.07 24.93
C LEU A 329 -8.51 4.77 24.15
N GLY A 330 -7.59 3.91 24.57
CA GLY A 330 -7.37 2.60 23.97
C GLY A 330 -5.90 2.31 23.64
N SER A 331 -5.64 1.02 23.42
CA SER A 331 -4.36 0.50 22.94
C SER A 331 -4.63 -0.48 21.80
N TRP A 332 -3.87 -0.43 20.71
CA TRP A 332 -4.10 -1.27 19.53
C TRP A 332 -2.80 -1.53 18.76
N ASP A 333 -2.86 -2.48 17.81
CA ASP A 333 -1.73 -2.83 16.94
C ASP A 333 -1.46 -1.73 15.91
N ASP A 334 -0.21 -1.32 15.79
CA ASP A 334 0.26 -0.43 14.72
C ASP A 334 0.12 -1.14 13.37
N LYS A 335 -0.67 -0.55 12.46
CA LYS A 335 -0.89 -1.12 11.13
C LYS A 335 0.18 -0.71 10.11
N LEU A 336 1.12 0.15 10.48
CA LEU A 336 2.27 0.48 9.63
C LEU A 336 3.42 -0.48 9.94
N LEU A 337 3.65 -1.44 9.04
CA LEU A 337 4.80 -2.33 9.16
C LEU A 337 6.08 -1.57 8.78
N ARG A 338 6.88 -1.21 9.78
CA ARG A 338 8.24 -0.68 9.56
C ARG A 338 9.24 -1.82 9.58
N ILE A 339 9.80 -2.14 8.42
CA ILE A 339 10.85 -3.12 8.26
C ILE A 339 12.19 -2.39 8.28
N PHE A 340 13.03 -2.72 9.25
CA PHE A 340 14.39 -2.20 9.36
C PHE A 340 15.36 -3.23 8.79
N ASP A 341 16.42 -2.75 8.13
CA ASP A 341 17.47 -3.61 7.60
C ASP A 341 18.82 -2.89 7.71
N ASP A 342 19.90 -3.66 7.79
CA ASP A 342 21.25 -3.13 7.67
C ASP A 342 21.60 -3.02 6.18
N LEU A 343 21.49 -1.80 5.64
CA LEU A 343 21.94 -1.51 4.29
C LEU A 343 23.45 -1.56 4.22
N SER A 344 23.97 -2.77 4.10
CA SER A 344 25.31 -3.04 3.64
C SER A 344 25.30 -3.30 2.13
N PRO A 345 26.40 -3.03 1.41
CA PRO A 345 26.51 -3.38 -0.01
C PRO A 345 26.58 -4.91 -0.25
N MET A 346 26.58 -5.72 0.82
CA MET A 346 26.76 -7.17 0.75
C MET A 346 25.63 -7.88 0.00
N LEU A 347 24.36 -7.58 0.30
CA LEU A 347 23.23 -8.30 -0.32
C LEU A 347 23.15 -8.00 -1.83
N SER A 348 23.31 -6.73 -2.21
CA SER A 348 23.47 -6.30 -3.60
C SER A 348 24.64 -6.98 -4.30
N HIS A 349 25.79 -7.09 -3.64
CA HIS A 349 26.94 -7.78 -4.20
C HIS A 349 26.68 -9.29 -4.40
N ARG A 350 26.09 -9.96 -3.41
CA ARG A 350 25.74 -11.39 -3.50
C ARG A 350 24.69 -11.66 -4.57
N LEU A 351 23.77 -10.72 -4.80
CA LEU A 351 22.83 -10.77 -5.91
C LEU A 351 23.58 -10.74 -7.25
N ASN A 352 24.54 -9.82 -7.44
CA ASN A 352 25.36 -9.78 -8.66
C ASN A 352 26.17 -11.07 -8.86
N VAL A 353 26.81 -11.59 -7.80
CA VAL A 353 27.53 -12.88 -7.86
C VAL A 353 26.58 -14.02 -8.25
N THR A 354 25.34 -13.99 -7.76
CA THR A 354 24.31 -14.99 -8.08
C THR A 354 23.86 -14.91 -9.54
N LEU A 355 23.84 -13.71 -10.13
CA LEU A 355 23.47 -13.47 -11.53
C LEU A 355 24.65 -13.53 -12.51
N ALA A 356 25.90 -13.65 -12.05
CA ALA A 356 27.14 -13.45 -12.83
C ALA A 356 27.28 -14.35 -14.08
N ASN A 357 26.65 -15.52 -14.08
CA ASN A 357 26.72 -16.50 -15.17
C ASN A 357 25.48 -16.46 -16.08
N PHE A 358 24.55 -15.56 -15.81
CA PHE A 358 23.22 -15.55 -16.41
C PHE A 358 22.95 -14.32 -17.28
N LEU A 359 23.72 -13.24 -17.10
CA LEU A 359 23.59 -12.00 -17.87
C LEU A 359 24.97 -11.61 -18.47
N PRO A 360 25.00 -10.85 -19.57
CA PRO A 360 26.26 -10.36 -20.13
C PRO A 360 26.90 -9.32 -19.19
N PRO A 361 28.23 -9.12 -19.29
CA PRO A 361 28.95 -8.15 -18.46
C PRO A 361 28.36 -6.73 -18.44
N SER A 362 27.75 -6.31 -19.56
CA SER A 362 27.11 -4.99 -19.71
C SER A 362 25.88 -4.79 -18.82
N CYS A 363 25.29 -5.86 -18.27
CA CYS A 363 24.10 -5.80 -17.41
C CYS A 363 24.43 -5.60 -15.93
N TYR A 364 25.70 -5.68 -15.53
CA TYR A 364 26.10 -5.49 -14.15
C TYR A 364 26.46 -4.03 -13.88
N PRO A 365 26.30 -3.55 -12.63
CA PRO A 365 26.66 -2.19 -12.29
C PRO A 365 28.17 -1.93 -12.46
N PRO A 366 28.57 -0.68 -12.76
CA PRO A 366 29.97 -0.28 -12.83
C PRO A 366 30.74 -0.72 -11.58
N GLY A 367 31.90 -1.34 -11.78
CA GLY A 367 32.77 -1.82 -10.70
C GLY A 367 32.49 -3.24 -10.22
N PHE A 368 31.41 -3.91 -10.65
CA PHE A 368 31.29 -5.36 -10.43
C PHE A 368 32.28 -6.13 -11.31
N ASP A 369 33.06 -7.00 -10.69
CA ASP A 369 33.98 -7.91 -11.39
C ASP A 369 33.64 -9.35 -11.00
N ARG A 370 33.21 -10.14 -11.99
CA ARG A 370 32.88 -11.56 -11.80
C ARG A 370 34.10 -12.43 -11.48
N ASN A 371 35.29 -11.98 -11.85
CA ASN A 371 36.55 -12.69 -11.58
C ASN A 371 37.09 -12.38 -10.17
N ASP A 372 36.55 -11.36 -9.52
CA ASP A 372 36.81 -10.99 -8.12
C ASP A 372 35.50 -11.03 -7.31
N PRO A 373 34.94 -12.22 -7.05
CA PRO A 373 33.65 -12.39 -6.37
C PRO A 373 33.73 -12.13 -4.85
N ASN A 374 34.91 -11.82 -4.30
CA ASN A 374 35.09 -11.49 -2.89
C ASN A 374 36.11 -10.35 -2.69
N PRO A 375 35.77 -9.12 -3.12
CA PRO A 375 36.65 -7.97 -2.94
C PRO A 375 36.78 -7.58 -1.47
N SER A 376 37.82 -6.80 -1.13
CA SER A 376 37.95 -6.18 0.19
C SER A 376 36.74 -5.31 0.53
N ILE A 377 36.51 -5.05 1.82
CA ILE A 377 35.39 -4.24 2.30
C ILE A 377 35.43 -2.84 1.67
N GLU A 378 36.60 -2.19 1.65
CA GLU A 378 36.78 -0.86 1.08
C GLU A 378 36.45 -0.85 -0.42
N ARG A 379 36.92 -1.86 -1.15
CA ARG A 379 36.59 -2.01 -2.58
C ARG A 379 35.11 -2.26 -2.79
N ARG A 380 34.44 -3.00 -1.91
CA ARG A 380 33.00 -3.23 -1.97
C ARG A 380 32.23 -1.92 -1.75
N HIS A 381 32.56 -1.16 -0.71
CA HIS A 381 31.94 0.14 -0.44
C HIS A 381 32.20 1.14 -1.58
N ALA A 382 33.39 1.12 -2.17
CA ALA A 382 33.69 1.94 -3.35
C ALA A 382 32.89 1.54 -4.60
N ARG A 383 32.63 0.24 -4.80
CA ARG A 383 31.87 -0.30 -5.96
C ARG A 383 30.37 -0.03 -5.86
N TYR A 384 29.82 0.01 -4.65
CA TYR A 384 28.39 0.20 -4.42
C TYR A 384 28.19 1.49 -3.66
N ARG A 385 28.28 2.66 -4.31
CA ARG A 385 27.80 3.94 -3.73
C ARG A 385 26.31 4.19 -4.01
N THR A 386 25.76 3.48 -4.98
CA THR A 386 24.33 3.52 -5.32
C THR A 386 23.86 2.08 -5.48
N LEU A 387 22.64 1.77 -5.04
CA LEU A 387 22.05 0.47 -5.36
C LEU A 387 21.39 0.55 -6.75
N PRO A 388 21.71 -0.40 -7.65
CA PRO A 388 21.08 -0.45 -8.96
C PRO A 388 19.56 -0.71 -8.86
N PRO A 389 18.78 -0.32 -9.90
CA PRO A 389 17.35 -0.63 -9.97
C PRO A 389 17.08 -2.11 -9.73
N GLY A 390 16.09 -2.38 -8.87
CA GLY A 390 15.67 -3.74 -8.50
C GLY A 390 16.47 -4.37 -7.35
N HIS A 391 17.65 -3.86 -7.00
CA HIS A 391 18.45 -4.46 -5.92
C HIS A 391 17.80 -4.32 -4.54
N HIS A 392 16.91 -3.33 -4.33
CA HIS A 392 16.12 -3.21 -3.10
C HIS A 392 15.24 -4.44 -2.80
N LEU A 393 14.99 -5.31 -3.77
CA LEU A 393 14.16 -6.51 -3.60
C LEU A 393 14.82 -7.61 -2.77
N VAL A 394 16.14 -7.53 -2.54
CA VAL A 394 16.85 -8.39 -1.59
C VAL A 394 17.16 -7.67 -0.26
N TYR A 395 16.52 -6.52 -0.03
CA TYR A 395 16.57 -5.79 1.23
C TYR A 395 15.17 -5.63 1.82
N PHE A 396 15.12 -5.38 3.12
CA PHE A 396 13.91 -5.24 3.92
C PHE A 396 12.95 -6.43 3.77
N PRO A 397 13.42 -7.70 3.83
CA PRO A 397 12.50 -8.82 3.83
C PRO A 397 11.57 -8.75 5.04
N THR A 398 10.36 -9.26 4.89
CA THR A 398 9.48 -9.51 6.02
C THR A 398 10.14 -10.51 6.97
N GLN A 399 10.22 -10.18 8.26
CA GLN A 399 10.91 -10.98 9.27
C GLN A 399 9.91 -11.82 10.07
N VAL A 400 9.14 -12.66 9.36
CA VAL A 400 8.16 -13.55 9.98
C VAL A 400 8.87 -14.82 10.47
N PRO A 401 8.73 -15.21 11.75
CA PRO A 401 9.32 -16.45 12.25
C PRO A 401 8.65 -17.66 11.62
N ASP A 402 9.37 -18.79 11.53
CA ASP A 402 8.88 -20.02 10.89
C ASP A 402 7.52 -20.50 11.44
N SER A 403 7.29 -20.32 12.75
CA SER A 403 6.03 -20.66 13.42
C SER A 403 4.82 -19.85 12.95
N GLU A 404 5.03 -18.71 12.29
CA GLU A 404 3.99 -17.80 11.80
C GLU A 404 3.91 -17.77 10.26
N LEU A 405 4.74 -18.58 9.57
CA LEU A 405 4.64 -18.76 8.13
C LEU A 405 3.39 -19.57 7.77
N LEU A 406 2.85 -19.29 6.59
CA LEU A 406 1.78 -20.10 6.02
C LEU A 406 2.31 -21.50 5.64
N PRO A 407 1.42 -22.51 5.50
CA PRO A 407 1.83 -23.87 5.17
C PRO A 407 2.61 -24.02 3.85
N ASP A 408 2.60 -23.02 2.97
CA ASP A 408 3.36 -22.96 1.72
C ASP A 408 4.73 -22.27 1.86
N GLY A 409 5.07 -21.78 3.06
CA GLY A 409 6.29 -21.03 3.36
C GLY A 409 6.22 -19.53 3.04
N THR A 410 5.04 -18.98 2.74
CA THR A 410 4.85 -17.53 2.52
C THR A 410 4.51 -16.78 3.80
N ASP A 411 4.80 -15.48 3.82
CA ASP A 411 4.51 -14.59 4.94
C ASP A 411 3.01 -14.42 5.18
N SER A 412 2.57 -14.56 6.42
CA SER A 412 1.18 -14.38 6.82
C SER A 412 0.70 -12.92 6.75
N VAL A 413 1.61 -11.95 6.96
CA VAL A 413 1.32 -10.51 7.01
C VAL A 413 0.78 -9.92 5.69
N GLN A 414 1.02 -10.59 4.56
CA GLN A 414 0.54 -10.17 3.24
C GLN A 414 -0.72 -10.91 2.79
N SER A 415 -1.13 -11.93 3.56
CA SER A 415 -2.23 -12.83 3.20
C SER A 415 -3.57 -12.28 3.66
N PRO A 416 -4.62 -12.38 2.83
CA PRO A 416 -5.99 -12.10 3.26
C PRO A 416 -6.57 -13.22 4.15
N GLY A 417 -5.84 -14.31 4.38
CA GLY A 417 -6.28 -15.46 5.18
C GLY A 417 -7.10 -16.49 4.39
N GLU A 418 -7.60 -17.50 5.10
CA GLU A 418 -8.48 -18.53 4.55
C GLU A 418 -9.75 -17.90 3.94
N PRO A 419 -10.28 -18.39 2.80
CA PRO A 419 -9.87 -19.61 2.07
C PRO A 419 -8.73 -19.43 1.05
N PHE A 420 -8.05 -18.28 1.01
CA PHE A 420 -7.13 -17.90 -0.07
C PHE A 420 -5.67 -18.29 0.22
N VAL A 421 -5.42 -19.59 0.24
CA VAL A 421 -4.13 -20.18 0.68
C VAL A 421 -3.05 -20.26 -0.40
N ARG A 422 -3.32 -19.87 -1.64
CA ARG A 422 -2.34 -19.94 -2.74
C ARG A 422 -2.02 -18.55 -3.25
N ARG A 423 -0.73 -18.20 -3.38
CA ARG A 423 -0.28 -16.85 -3.74
C ARG A 423 0.44 -16.81 -5.09
N MET A 424 0.17 -15.77 -5.88
CA MET A 424 0.88 -15.47 -7.11
C MET A 424 1.31 -14.00 -7.16
N TRP A 425 2.53 -13.75 -7.62
CA TRP A 425 3.00 -12.40 -7.94
C TRP A 425 2.52 -12.00 -9.34
N ALA A 426 1.54 -11.12 -9.44
CA ALA A 426 0.93 -10.74 -10.71
C ALA A 426 1.66 -9.60 -11.44
N GLY A 427 2.39 -8.75 -10.71
CA GLY A 427 3.09 -7.61 -11.29
C GLY A 427 3.33 -6.52 -10.26
N GLY A 428 3.49 -5.30 -10.74
CA GLY A 428 3.65 -4.13 -9.90
C GLY A 428 4.25 -2.94 -10.63
N SER A 429 4.69 -1.96 -9.84
CA SER A 429 5.37 -0.77 -10.35
C SER A 429 6.48 -0.30 -9.42
N LEU A 430 7.46 0.40 -9.96
CA LEU A 430 8.54 1.07 -9.23
C LEU A 430 8.57 2.54 -9.61
N LYS A 431 8.80 3.40 -8.63
CA LYS A 431 9.15 4.81 -8.82
C LYS A 431 10.43 5.12 -8.06
N PHE A 432 11.36 5.80 -8.72
CA PHE A 432 12.65 6.21 -8.16
C PHE A 432 12.70 7.72 -8.04
N SER A 433 12.82 8.24 -6.82
CA SER A 433 12.88 9.69 -6.59
C SER A 433 14.20 10.30 -7.08
N CYS A 434 15.29 9.52 -7.06
CA CYS A 434 16.63 9.99 -7.41
C CYS A 434 17.09 9.59 -8.83
N GLY A 435 16.16 9.20 -9.71
CA GLY A 435 16.49 8.77 -11.08
C GLY A 435 17.36 7.51 -11.12
N GLY A 436 16.73 6.34 -11.07
CA GLY A 436 17.34 5.07 -11.47
C GLY A 436 18.23 4.40 -10.43
N GLY A 437 18.07 4.71 -9.14
CA GLY A 437 18.78 4.03 -8.06
C GLY A 437 18.58 4.75 -6.73
N MET A 438 18.93 4.06 -5.65
CA MET A 438 19.03 4.69 -4.33
C MET A 438 20.49 5.11 -4.13
N SER A 439 20.72 6.38 -3.85
CA SER A 439 22.05 6.91 -3.54
C SER A 439 22.31 6.70 -2.05
N PHE A 440 23.38 5.97 -1.70
CA PHE A 440 23.74 5.68 -0.33
C PHE A 440 25.13 6.23 -0.04
N ASP A 441 25.25 6.99 1.04
CA ASP A 441 26.55 7.17 1.66
C ASP A 441 26.77 6.04 2.66
N PHE A 442 27.49 4.98 2.25
CA PHE A 442 27.94 3.93 3.17
C PHE A 442 29.13 4.42 4.02
N GLY A 443 29.08 5.67 4.49
CA GLY A 443 30.17 6.48 5.02
C GLY A 443 31.15 5.72 5.91
N SER A 444 32.42 6.12 5.87
CA SER A 444 33.55 5.42 6.50
C SER A 444 33.52 5.34 8.03
N ASP A 445 32.58 6.06 8.67
CA ASP A 445 32.48 6.15 10.12
C ASP A 445 31.19 5.48 10.60
N SER A 446 31.25 4.89 11.80
CA SER A 446 30.38 3.88 12.39
C SER A 446 28.94 4.32 12.73
N HIS A 447 28.37 5.24 11.97
CA HIS A 447 27.01 5.71 12.07
C HIS A 447 26.33 5.56 10.71
N SER A 448 25.87 4.35 10.40
CA SER A 448 24.99 4.13 9.26
C SER A 448 23.79 5.07 9.38
N GLU A 449 23.56 5.87 8.35
CA GLU A 449 22.25 6.49 8.14
C GLU A 449 21.25 5.33 8.05
N GLY A 450 20.26 5.32 8.94
CA GLY A 450 19.26 4.27 8.95
C GLY A 450 18.43 4.36 7.68
N TYR A 451 18.01 3.24 7.12
CA TYR A 451 16.86 3.25 6.22
C TYR A 451 15.86 2.26 6.76
N TRP A 452 14.61 2.48 6.39
CA TRP A 452 13.53 1.59 6.74
C TRP A 452 12.52 1.55 5.59
N CYS A 453 11.77 0.46 5.55
CA CYS A 453 10.72 0.24 4.58
C CYS A 453 9.38 0.29 5.31
N GLU A 454 8.52 1.22 4.93
CA GLU A 454 7.10 1.21 5.29
C GLU A 454 6.37 0.29 4.32
N GLU A 455 5.82 -0.82 4.80
CA GLU A 455 4.98 -1.71 4.01
C GLU A 455 3.52 -1.59 4.43
N GLN A 456 2.63 -1.43 3.44
CA GLN A 456 1.21 -1.30 3.68
C GLN A 456 0.39 -2.01 2.60
N VAL A 457 -0.63 -2.76 3.00
CA VAL A 457 -1.71 -3.18 2.11
C VAL A 457 -2.60 -1.97 1.82
N THR A 458 -2.65 -1.56 0.56
CA THR A 458 -3.37 -0.34 0.13
C THR A 458 -4.70 -0.64 -0.53
N ASN A 459 -4.87 -1.83 -1.09
CA ASN A 459 -6.12 -2.26 -1.73
C ASN A 459 -6.27 -3.78 -1.64
N VAL A 460 -7.50 -4.23 -1.41
CA VAL A 460 -7.91 -5.63 -1.50
C VAL A 460 -9.20 -5.69 -2.31
N ALA A 461 -9.16 -6.35 -3.47
CA ALA A 461 -10.30 -6.46 -4.38
C ALA A 461 -10.63 -7.91 -4.68
N MET A 462 -11.88 -8.30 -4.46
CA MET A 462 -12.39 -9.63 -4.78
C MET A 462 -12.87 -9.69 -6.24
N LYS A 463 -12.46 -10.72 -6.99
CA LYS A 463 -12.94 -10.94 -8.38
C LYS A 463 -13.21 -12.41 -8.65
N GLY A 464 -14.25 -12.67 -9.42
CA GLY A 464 -14.71 -14.02 -9.76
C GLY A 464 -15.83 -14.50 -8.83
N GLU A 465 -16.29 -15.72 -9.04
CA GLU A 465 -17.40 -16.32 -8.29
C GLU A 465 -17.06 -17.77 -7.91
N GLY A 466 -17.61 -18.25 -6.79
CA GLY A 466 -17.46 -19.62 -6.31
C GLY A 466 -15.99 -20.02 -6.10
N ASP A 467 -15.58 -21.14 -6.70
CA ASP A 467 -14.21 -21.66 -6.62
C ASP A 467 -13.18 -20.85 -7.43
N ASN A 468 -13.65 -20.00 -8.36
CA ASN A 468 -12.79 -19.14 -9.18
C ASN A 468 -12.59 -17.75 -8.61
N GLU A 469 -13.17 -17.46 -7.44
CA GLU A 469 -12.96 -16.23 -6.70
C GLU A 469 -11.49 -16.07 -6.29
N LYS A 470 -10.96 -14.86 -6.46
CA LYS A 470 -9.58 -14.48 -6.14
C LYS A 470 -9.55 -13.16 -5.40
N ALA A 471 -8.65 -13.06 -4.43
CA ALA A 471 -8.33 -11.79 -3.77
C ALA A 471 -7.12 -11.15 -4.45
N PHE A 472 -7.29 -9.93 -4.96
CA PHE A 472 -6.23 -9.11 -5.51
C PHE A 472 -5.77 -8.14 -4.42
N VAL A 473 -4.54 -8.30 -3.94
CA VAL A 473 -3.97 -7.51 -2.85
C VAL A 473 -2.87 -6.64 -3.43
N THR A 474 -3.01 -5.32 -3.33
CA THR A 474 -1.98 -4.35 -3.73
C THR A 474 -1.26 -3.85 -2.49
N ILE A 475 0.06 -4.08 -2.46
CA ILE A 475 0.95 -3.67 -1.37
C ILE A 475 1.83 -2.53 -1.88
N VAL A 476 1.96 -1.47 -1.08
CA VAL A 476 2.92 -0.40 -1.36
C VAL A 476 4.01 -0.42 -0.31
N ARG A 477 5.26 -0.42 -0.76
CA ARG A 477 6.48 -0.35 0.04
C ARG A 477 7.18 0.97 -0.25
N ARG A 478 7.42 1.75 0.80
CA ARG A 478 8.13 3.04 0.72
C ARG A 478 9.43 2.92 1.48
N ILE A 479 10.54 2.93 0.75
CA ILE A 479 11.89 2.88 1.34
C ILE A 479 12.33 4.31 1.59
N ARG A 480 12.62 4.66 2.84
CA ARG A 480 12.96 6.01 3.28
C ARG A 480 14.32 6.05 3.97
N GLU A 481 15.01 7.17 3.78
CA GLU A 481 16.18 7.52 4.58
C GLU A 481 15.72 8.00 5.97
N ASP A 482 16.38 7.51 7.01
CA ASP A 482 16.19 7.94 8.39
C ASP A 482 16.98 9.23 8.63
N ASN A 483 16.28 10.36 8.43
CA ASN A 483 16.79 11.69 8.67
C ASN A 483 16.58 12.15 10.13
N SER A 484 16.21 11.26 11.07
CA SER A 484 15.93 11.64 12.46
C SER A 484 17.10 12.33 13.19
N LYS A 485 18.33 12.17 12.69
CA LYS A 485 19.54 12.84 13.21
C LYS A 485 19.90 14.14 12.48
N LYS A 486 19.23 14.49 11.37
CA LYS A 486 19.42 15.71 10.60
C LYS A 486 18.25 16.65 10.94
N ASP A 487 18.45 17.52 11.93
CA ASP A 487 17.42 18.47 12.41
C ASP A 487 16.73 19.21 11.24
N GLY A 488 15.41 19.04 11.11
CA GLY A 488 14.57 19.80 10.20
C GLY A 488 14.46 19.31 8.75
N VAL A 489 15.03 18.14 8.39
CA VAL A 489 14.90 17.58 7.02
C VAL A 489 13.84 16.46 7.00
N PRO A 490 12.72 16.60 6.26
CA PRO A 490 11.74 15.54 6.09
C PRO A 490 12.38 14.28 5.48
N SER A 491 12.01 13.09 5.95
CA SER A 491 12.34 11.85 5.25
C SER A 491 11.65 11.82 3.88
N HIS A 492 12.42 11.62 2.82
CA HIS A 492 11.89 11.46 1.46
C HIS A 492 11.85 9.98 1.06
N ASP A 493 10.86 9.61 0.25
CA ASP A 493 10.79 8.26 -0.34
C ASP A 493 11.93 8.12 -1.36
N ALA A 494 12.84 7.17 -1.17
CA ALA A 494 13.91 6.87 -2.13
C ALA A 494 13.39 5.96 -3.26
N VAL A 495 12.59 4.96 -2.89
CA VAL A 495 11.89 4.04 -3.80
C VAL A 495 10.48 3.84 -3.29
N ILE A 496 9.52 3.95 -4.21
CA ILE A 496 8.15 3.53 -4.00
C ILE A 496 7.93 2.30 -4.87
N GLU A 497 7.72 1.16 -4.22
CA GLU A 497 7.41 -0.12 -4.86
C GLU A 497 5.93 -0.44 -4.65
N THR A 498 5.24 -0.83 -5.71
CA THR A 498 3.89 -1.40 -5.66
C THR A 498 3.97 -2.86 -6.09
N ARG A 499 3.39 -3.76 -5.30
CA ARG A 499 3.31 -5.20 -5.57
C ARG A 499 1.85 -5.59 -5.73
N ASP A 500 1.53 -6.22 -6.85
CA ASP A 500 0.21 -6.80 -7.06
C ASP A 500 0.29 -8.31 -6.82
N LEU A 501 -0.32 -8.75 -5.72
CA LEU A 501 -0.43 -10.16 -5.36
C LEU A 501 -1.85 -10.66 -5.63
N VAL A 502 -1.94 -11.91 -6.05
CA VAL A 502 -3.21 -12.59 -6.28
C VAL A 502 -3.26 -13.83 -5.42
N PHE A 503 -4.26 -13.88 -4.54
CA PHE A 503 -4.52 -15.03 -3.70
C PHE A 503 -5.71 -15.82 -4.25
N MET A 504 -5.58 -17.14 -4.24
CA MET A 504 -6.53 -18.08 -4.82
C MET A 504 -6.85 -19.17 -3.80
N LYS A 505 -8.04 -19.75 -3.93
CA LYS A 505 -8.45 -20.90 -3.14
C LYS A 505 -7.60 -22.12 -3.46
N LYS A 506 -7.54 -23.05 -2.50
CA LYS A 506 -6.86 -24.34 -2.64
C LYS A 506 -7.32 -25.08 -3.90
N LYS A 507 -6.38 -25.74 -4.56
CA LYS A 507 -6.65 -26.58 -5.73
C LYS A 507 -6.83 -28.03 -5.29
N SER A 508 -7.74 -28.77 -5.92
CA SER A 508 -7.77 -30.22 -5.76
C SER A 508 -6.54 -30.84 -6.43
N ALA A 509 -6.03 -31.96 -5.90
CA ALA A 509 -4.86 -32.64 -6.46
C ALA A 509 -5.07 -33.02 -7.94
N ALA A 510 -6.29 -33.44 -8.31
CA ALA A 510 -6.65 -33.71 -9.71
C ALA A 510 -6.55 -32.46 -10.59
N ALA A 511 -7.09 -31.32 -10.13
CA ALA A 511 -7.03 -30.06 -10.86
C ALA A 511 -5.62 -29.47 -10.92
N ALA A 512 -4.78 -29.71 -9.91
CA ALA A 512 -3.35 -29.36 -9.94
C ALA A 512 -2.62 -30.15 -11.01
N LYS A 513 -2.79 -31.47 -11.04
CA LYS A 513 -2.17 -32.35 -12.03
C LYS A 513 -2.63 -32.04 -13.46
N GLU A 514 -3.92 -31.75 -13.67
CA GLU A 514 -4.43 -31.34 -14.98
C GLU A 514 -3.79 -30.02 -15.43
N ALA A 515 -3.73 -29.03 -14.53
CA ALA A 515 -3.13 -27.73 -14.84
C ALA A 515 -1.63 -27.82 -15.14
N ALA A 516 -0.87 -28.65 -14.40
CA ALA A 516 0.55 -28.84 -14.63
C ALA A 516 0.86 -29.41 -16.03
N ASN A 517 -0.07 -30.17 -16.61
CA ASN A 517 0.09 -30.76 -17.94
C ASN A 517 -0.52 -29.90 -19.07
N ARG A 518 -1.21 -28.80 -18.72
CA ARG A 518 -1.86 -27.94 -19.72
C ARG A 518 -0.79 -27.09 -20.43
N PRO A 519 -0.81 -27.02 -21.77
CA PRO A 519 0.12 -26.15 -22.50
C PRO A 519 -0.17 -24.68 -22.19
N ASP A 520 0.89 -23.88 -22.08
CA ASP A 520 0.77 -22.45 -21.82
C ASP A 520 0.09 -21.73 -22.98
N ARG A 521 -0.77 -20.76 -22.66
CA ARG A 521 -1.35 -19.88 -23.67
C ARG A 521 -0.27 -18.90 -24.14
N VAL A 522 0.23 -19.11 -25.35
CA VAL A 522 1.28 -18.27 -25.95
C VAL A 522 0.66 -17.03 -26.60
N VAL A 523 1.01 -15.84 -26.11
CA VAL A 523 0.73 -14.58 -26.80
C VAL A 523 2.05 -14.04 -27.34
N LYS A 524 2.22 -14.04 -28.67
CA LYS A 524 3.47 -13.61 -29.29
C LYS A 524 3.69 -12.09 -29.18
N PRO A 525 4.95 -11.66 -29.05
CA PRO A 525 5.29 -10.25 -29.17
C PRO A 525 4.88 -9.64 -30.50
N ALA A 526 4.29 -8.45 -30.42
CA ALA A 526 3.87 -7.70 -31.61
C ALA A 526 5.04 -6.97 -32.28
N GLN A 527 6.19 -6.88 -31.60
CA GLN A 527 7.34 -6.06 -31.98
C GLN A 527 8.62 -6.84 -31.74
N GLU A 528 9.58 -6.69 -32.65
CA GLU A 528 10.94 -7.24 -32.48
C GLU A 528 11.76 -6.40 -31.49
N PRO A 529 12.64 -7.02 -30.70
CA PRO A 529 13.52 -6.29 -29.79
C PRO A 529 14.63 -5.53 -30.53
N ASP A 530 15.06 -4.39 -29.97
CA ASP A 530 16.31 -3.72 -30.39
C ASP A 530 17.52 -4.42 -29.76
N PHE A 531 17.35 -4.99 -28.56
CA PHE A 531 18.35 -5.75 -27.83
C PHE A 531 17.70 -6.91 -27.08
N SER A 532 18.37 -8.06 -27.01
CA SER A 532 17.87 -9.21 -26.25
C SER A 532 18.99 -10.06 -25.65
N VAL A 533 18.71 -10.68 -24.51
CA VAL A 533 19.58 -11.64 -23.82
C VAL A 533 18.80 -12.92 -23.58
N SER A 534 19.31 -14.05 -24.06
CA SER A 534 18.78 -15.38 -23.73
C SER A 534 19.52 -15.96 -22.52
N MET A 535 18.79 -16.66 -21.66
CA MET A 535 19.36 -17.34 -20.50
C MET A 535 18.43 -18.46 -20.02
N THR A 536 18.97 -19.38 -19.21
CA THR A 536 18.22 -20.51 -18.65
C THR A 536 18.34 -20.49 -17.14
N PRO A 537 17.30 -20.08 -16.38
CA PRO A 537 17.31 -20.12 -14.93
C PRO A 537 17.54 -21.55 -14.43
N THR A 538 18.33 -21.74 -13.38
CA THR A 538 18.55 -23.06 -12.79
C THR A 538 17.91 -23.18 -11.42
N LYS A 539 17.71 -24.41 -10.94
CA LYS A 539 17.21 -24.64 -9.57
C LYS A 539 18.11 -23.99 -8.52
N THR A 540 19.43 -23.98 -8.75
CA THR A 540 20.42 -23.32 -7.88
C THR A 540 20.26 -21.80 -7.89
N LEU A 541 19.95 -21.18 -9.04
CA LEU A 541 19.66 -19.75 -9.10
C LEU A 541 18.45 -19.40 -8.23
N LEU A 542 17.36 -20.17 -8.37
CA LEU A 542 16.13 -19.97 -7.59
C LEU A 542 16.40 -20.14 -6.09
N ALA A 543 17.10 -21.20 -5.68
CA ALA A 543 17.44 -21.43 -4.27
C ALA A 543 18.31 -20.31 -3.67
N ARG A 544 19.34 -19.85 -4.40
CA ARG A 544 20.18 -18.72 -3.95
C ARG A 544 19.38 -17.43 -3.82
N PHE A 545 18.48 -17.16 -4.76
CA PHE A 545 17.63 -15.97 -4.71
C PHE A 545 16.61 -16.04 -3.56
N SER A 546 16.00 -17.21 -3.32
CA SER A 546 15.15 -17.45 -2.15
C SER A 546 15.89 -17.14 -0.84
N GLY A 547 17.13 -17.61 -0.69
CA GLY A 547 17.95 -17.28 0.48
C GLY A 547 18.30 -15.79 0.61
N LEU A 548 18.59 -15.10 -0.51
CA LEU A 548 18.90 -13.66 -0.50
C LEU A 548 17.68 -12.78 -0.21
N SER A 549 16.50 -13.21 -0.65
CA SER A 549 15.24 -12.47 -0.46
C SER A 549 14.45 -12.93 0.76
N PHE A 550 15.01 -13.83 1.56
CA PHE A 550 14.36 -14.45 2.73
C PHE A 550 12.97 -15.04 2.40
N ASN A 551 12.86 -15.66 1.21
CA ASN A 551 11.60 -16.17 0.67
C ASN A 551 11.60 -17.70 0.67
N ALA A 552 10.85 -18.29 1.59
CA ALA A 552 10.75 -19.73 1.81
C ALA A 552 9.62 -20.42 1.00
N HIS A 553 8.97 -19.72 0.06
CA HIS A 553 7.82 -20.25 -0.66
C HIS A 553 8.18 -21.51 -1.47
N PHE A 554 7.48 -22.61 -1.20
CA PHE A 554 7.83 -23.94 -1.72
C PHE A 554 7.77 -24.08 -3.23
N ILE A 555 7.03 -23.22 -3.95
CA ILE A 555 7.00 -23.24 -5.43
C ILE A 555 8.37 -22.98 -6.08
N HIS A 556 9.31 -22.42 -5.32
CA HIS A 556 10.67 -22.11 -5.78
C HIS A 556 11.70 -23.16 -5.32
N LEU A 557 11.32 -24.06 -4.41
CA LEU A 557 12.23 -24.94 -3.68
C LEU A 557 11.91 -26.43 -3.88
N ASP A 558 10.62 -26.80 -3.91
CA ASP A 558 10.14 -28.17 -4.01
C ASP A 558 9.39 -28.41 -5.34
N PRO A 559 9.99 -29.17 -6.29
CA PRO A 559 9.36 -29.49 -7.56
C PRO A 559 8.10 -30.34 -7.41
N GLN A 560 8.01 -31.17 -6.37
CA GLN A 560 6.83 -32.00 -6.12
C GLN A 560 5.68 -31.13 -5.64
N TYR A 561 5.92 -30.23 -4.69
CA TYR A 561 4.93 -29.26 -4.24
C TYR A 561 4.40 -28.41 -5.42
N ALA A 562 5.30 -27.88 -6.25
CA ALA A 562 4.93 -27.08 -7.42
C ALA A 562 3.97 -27.85 -8.36
N ARG A 563 4.22 -29.14 -8.61
CA ARG A 563 3.42 -29.97 -9.51
C ARG A 563 2.10 -30.44 -8.90
N GLU A 564 2.16 -30.97 -7.69
CA GLU A 564 1.06 -31.73 -7.09
C GLU A 564 0.10 -30.84 -6.28
N VAL A 565 0.56 -29.69 -5.79
CA VAL A 565 -0.25 -28.77 -4.98
C VAL A 565 -0.65 -27.54 -5.80
N GLU A 566 0.32 -26.90 -6.46
CA GLU A 566 0.09 -25.62 -7.16
C GLU A 566 -0.34 -25.80 -8.63
N GLY A 567 0.04 -26.94 -9.23
CA GLY A 567 -0.25 -27.25 -10.62
C GLY A 567 0.66 -26.53 -11.62
N HIS A 568 1.92 -26.36 -11.26
CA HIS A 568 3.03 -25.86 -12.07
C HIS A 568 3.91 -27.02 -12.53
N ARG A 569 4.34 -27.07 -13.81
CA ARG A 569 5.10 -28.21 -14.34
C ARG A 569 6.50 -28.40 -13.73
N ASP A 570 7.13 -27.33 -13.24
CA ASP A 570 8.39 -27.38 -12.48
C ASP A 570 8.47 -26.16 -11.55
N LEU A 571 9.63 -25.96 -10.91
CA LEU A 571 9.92 -24.81 -10.07
C LEU A 571 9.69 -23.51 -10.83
N LEU A 572 8.95 -22.60 -10.21
CA LEU A 572 8.59 -21.32 -10.81
C LEU A 572 9.70 -20.30 -10.55
N VAL A 573 10.07 -19.50 -11.54
CA VAL A 573 10.97 -18.35 -11.37
C VAL A 573 10.23 -17.27 -10.57
N HIS A 574 10.89 -16.66 -9.59
CA HIS A 574 10.28 -15.61 -8.77
C HIS A 574 9.89 -14.40 -9.63
N GLY A 575 8.73 -13.81 -9.34
CA GLY A 575 8.34 -12.49 -9.85
C GLY A 575 9.41 -11.41 -9.62
N PRO A 576 9.91 -11.20 -8.39
CA PRO A 576 10.96 -10.22 -8.12
C PRO A 576 12.30 -10.54 -8.82
N LEU A 577 12.66 -11.82 -8.96
CA LEU A 577 13.85 -12.20 -9.74
C LEU A 577 13.69 -11.80 -11.22
N SER A 578 12.52 -12.06 -11.80
CA SER A 578 12.19 -11.65 -13.18
C SER A 578 12.29 -10.13 -13.35
N LEU A 579 11.78 -9.37 -12.38
CA LEU A 579 11.90 -7.90 -12.36
C LEU A 579 13.36 -7.44 -12.30
N ILE A 580 14.19 -8.01 -11.41
CA ILE A 580 15.63 -7.69 -11.31
C ILE A 580 16.30 -7.91 -12.66
N MET A 581 16.08 -9.06 -13.30
CA MET A 581 16.72 -9.38 -14.57
C MET A 581 16.27 -8.44 -15.70
N MET A 582 14.97 -8.07 -15.75
CA MET A 582 14.47 -7.07 -16.69
C MET A 582 15.12 -5.70 -16.48
N LEU A 583 15.26 -5.27 -15.23
CA LEU A 583 15.89 -3.99 -14.88
C LEU A 583 17.38 -3.98 -15.19
N SER A 584 18.12 -5.07 -14.92
CA SER A 584 19.53 -5.19 -15.27
C SER A 584 19.76 -5.10 -16.77
N VAL A 585 18.96 -5.82 -17.57
CA VAL A 585 19.04 -5.78 -19.04
C VAL A 585 18.63 -4.40 -19.57
N LEU A 586 17.55 -3.82 -19.06
CA LEU A 586 17.13 -2.46 -19.42
C LEU A 586 18.21 -1.42 -19.13
N ASN A 587 18.82 -1.48 -17.93
CA ASN A 587 19.83 -0.53 -17.49
C ASN A 587 21.07 -0.55 -18.41
N SER A 588 21.41 -1.72 -18.97
CA SER A 588 22.50 -1.85 -19.96
C SER A 588 22.24 -1.12 -21.28
N GLN A 589 20.98 -0.79 -21.58
CA GLN A 589 20.54 -0.13 -22.82
C GLN A 589 20.23 1.37 -22.63
N LEU A 590 20.49 1.90 -21.44
CA LEU A 590 20.38 3.34 -21.17
C LEU A 590 21.63 4.06 -21.63
N LYS A 591 21.46 5.30 -22.07
CA LYS A 591 22.60 6.20 -22.30
C LYS A 591 23.19 6.62 -20.97
N GLU A 592 24.44 7.08 -20.98
CA GLU A 592 25.18 7.47 -19.77
C GLU A 592 24.47 8.51 -18.90
N HIS A 593 23.72 9.43 -19.53
CA HIS A 593 22.93 10.47 -18.86
C HIS A 593 21.48 10.05 -18.55
N GLU A 594 21.01 8.90 -19.01
CA GLU A 594 19.63 8.45 -18.82
C GLU A 594 19.49 7.62 -17.55
N ARG A 595 18.36 7.77 -16.85
CA ARG A 595 18.03 7.01 -15.66
C ARG A 595 16.57 6.59 -15.66
N ILE A 596 16.26 5.47 -15.00
CA ILE A 596 14.88 4.97 -14.87
C ILE A 596 14.14 5.81 -13.82
N SER A 597 13.10 6.53 -14.23
CA SER A 597 12.22 7.26 -13.31
C SER A 597 11.12 6.35 -12.76
N SER A 598 10.48 5.58 -13.64
CA SER A 598 9.46 4.61 -13.25
C SER A 598 9.50 3.35 -14.11
N PHE A 599 8.97 2.26 -13.57
CA PHE A 599 8.88 0.97 -14.25
C PHE A 599 7.60 0.25 -13.86
N ASP A 600 6.74 -0.06 -14.82
CA ASP A 600 5.52 -0.85 -14.63
C ASP A 600 5.70 -2.23 -15.26
N TYR A 601 5.22 -3.29 -14.61
CA TYR A 601 5.31 -4.65 -15.16
C TYR A 601 4.17 -5.57 -14.73
N ARG A 602 3.97 -6.61 -15.53
CA ARG A 602 2.96 -7.63 -15.31
C ARG A 602 3.45 -9.00 -15.74
N ASN A 603 3.23 -9.99 -14.89
CA ASN A 603 3.45 -11.40 -15.18
C ASN A 603 2.21 -11.94 -15.89
N LEU A 604 2.41 -12.49 -17.08
CA LEU A 604 1.37 -12.95 -18.00
C LEU A 604 1.34 -14.47 -18.13
N ALA A 605 2.50 -15.12 -18.05
CA ALA A 605 2.65 -16.57 -18.08
C ALA A 605 3.77 -17.00 -17.12
N PRO A 606 3.72 -18.23 -16.60
CA PRO A 606 4.75 -18.77 -15.72
C PRO A 606 6.10 -18.92 -16.45
N LEU A 607 7.19 -18.69 -15.70
CA LEU A 607 8.56 -18.99 -16.12
C LEU A 607 9.08 -20.13 -15.25
N TYR A 608 9.77 -21.10 -15.84
CA TYR A 608 10.20 -22.32 -15.16
C TYR A 608 11.71 -22.47 -15.11
N ALA A 609 12.21 -23.14 -14.08
CA ALA A 609 13.61 -23.55 -14.02
C ALA A 609 13.95 -24.53 -15.15
N ASN A 610 15.16 -24.39 -15.68
CA ASN A 610 15.76 -25.16 -16.77
C ASN A 610 15.07 -25.00 -18.14
N GLU A 611 14.20 -24.00 -18.29
CA GLU A 611 13.67 -23.58 -19.58
C GLU A 611 14.35 -22.29 -20.04
N GLU A 612 14.71 -22.22 -21.32
CA GLU A 612 15.27 -21.00 -21.89
C GLU A 612 14.21 -19.89 -21.90
N MET A 613 14.63 -18.68 -21.55
CA MET A 613 13.85 -17.47 -21.70
C MET A 613 14.70 -16.36 -22.32
N ARG A 614 14.04 -15.41 -22.97
CA ARG A 614 14.69 -14.29 -23.66
C ARG A 614 14.17 -12.96 -23.15
N ILE A 615 15.04 -12.19 -22.52
CA ILE A 615 14.75 -10.83 -22.02
C ILE A 615 15.02 -9.86 -23.15
N CYS A 616 14.01 -9.06 -23.50
CA CYS A 616 13.95 -8.23 -24.68
C CYS A 616 13.73 -6.76 -24.28
N VAL A 617 14.44 -5.85 -24.93
CA VAL A 617 14.30 -4.40 -24.75
C VAL A 617 14.08 -3.75 -26.11
N ARG A 618 13.18 -2.79 -26.15
CA ARG A 618 12.94 -1.95 -27.32
C ARG A 618 12.65 -0.51 -26.90
N ARG A 619 13.28 0.45 -27.56
CA ARG A 619 12.98 1.87 -27.35
C ARG A 619 11.79 2.27 -28.21
N ASP A 620 10.86 3.01 -27.61
CA ASP A 620 9.69 3.52 -28.32
C ASP A 620 10.14 4.59 -29.35
N ARG A 621 9.71 4.43 -30.60
CA ARG A 621 10.12 5.30 -31.71
C ARG A 621 9.47 6.68 -31.64
N GLU A 622 8.26 6.77 -31.10
CA GLU A 622 7.49 8.01 -30.98
C GLU A 622 7.80 8.71 -29.65
N LYS A 623 7.98 7.94 -28.58
CA LYS A 623 8.28 8.46 -27.23
C LYS A 623 9.65 7.99 -26.78
N LYS A 624 10.70 8.70 -27.20
CA LYS A 624 12.11 8.33 -26.93
C LYS A 624 12.47 8.16 -25.44
N SER A 625 11.69 8.77 -24.53
CA SER A 625 11.78 8.62 -23.07
C SER A 625 11.11 7.35 -22.52
N ARG A 626 10.58 6.48 -23.38
CA ARG A 626 9.93 5.23 -22.99
C ARG A 626 10.65 4.03 -23.60
N LEU A 627 10.88 3.01 -22.79
CA LEU A 627 11.39 1.71 -23.24
C LEU A 627 10.40 0.62 -22.85
N ASN A 628 10.12 -0.29 -23.77
CA ASN A 628 9.36 -1.49 -23.48
C ASN A 628 10.33 -2.64 -23.20
N VAL A 629 10.06 -3.41 -22.17
CA VAL A 629 10.87 -4.56 -21.75
C VAL A 629 9.96 -5.75 -21.59
N TRP A 630 10.36 -6.92 -22.06
CA TRP A 630 9.55 -8.13 -21.87
C TRP A 630 10.44 -9.36 -21.73
N ILE A 631 9.88 -10.42 -21.17
CA ILE A 631 10.49 -11.75 -21.17
C ILE A 631 9.64 -12.64 -22.06
N GLU A 632 10.29 -13.32 -22.99
CA GLU A 632 9.71 -14.41 -23.78
C GLU A 632 10.02 -15.74 -23.10
N GLY A 633 9.01 -16.58 -22.87
CA GLY A 633 9.22 -17.95 -22.42
C GLY A 633 9.71 -18.87 -23.56
N CYS A 634 9.92 -20.14 -23.27
CA CYS A 634 10.43 -21.14 -24.22
C CYS A 634 9.61 -21.24 -25.53
N GLY A 635 8.30 -20.97 -25.47
CA GLY A 635 7.41 -20.91 -26.64
C GLY A 635 7.45 -19.60 -27.45
N GLY A 636 8.32 -18.66 -27.10
CA GLY A 636 8.45 -17.34 -27.75
C GLY A 636 7.31 -16.36 -27.48
N GLY A 637 6.42 -16.67 -26.53
CA GLY A 637 5.33 -15.78 -26.10
C GLY A 637 5.71 -14.92 -24.90
N TYR A 638 4.99 -13.83 -24.69
CA TYR A 638 5.12 -12.99 -23.51
C TYR A 638 4.89 -13.80 -22.22
N ALA A 639 5.93 -13.88 -21.39
CA ALA A 639 5.84 -14.35 -20.02
C ALA A 639 5.73 -13.18 -19.04
N VAL A 640 6.51 -12.12 -19.25
CA VAL A 640 6.46 -10.88 -18.47
C VAL A 640 6.50 -9.70 -19.42
N LYS A 641 5.70 -8.66 -19.15
CA LYS A 641 5.70 -7.42 -19.94
C LYS A 641 5.87 -6.23 -19.01
N GLY A 642 6.73 -5.30 -19.39
CA GLY A 642 6.97 -4.08 -18.64
C GLY A 642 7.28 -2.88 -19.54
N SER A 643 7.27 -1.72 -18.91
CA SER A 643 7.49 -0.43 -19.54
C SER A 643 8.21 0.49 -18.58
N ALA A 644 9.28 1.11 -19.05
CA ALA A 644 10.07 2.07 -18.30
C ALA A 644 9.85 3.48 -18.83
N VAL A 645 9.82 4.47 -17.93
CA VAL A 645 10.02 5.88 -18.26
C VAL A 645 11.42 6.26 -17.83
N VAL A 646 12.17 6.87 -18.75
CA VAL A 646 13.54 7.33 -18.51
C VAL A 646 13.63 8.85 -18.58
N ILE A 647 14.49 9.41 -17.75
CA ILE A 647 14.75 10.85 -17.62
C ILE A 647 16.24 11.12 -17.74
N ASP A 648 16.60 12.36 -18.11
CA ASP A 648 17.99 12.78 -18.21
C ASP A 648 18.48 13.32 -16.86
N GLN A 649 19.72 12.99 -16.48
CA GLN A 649 20.35 13.39 -15.21
C GLN A 649 20.38 14.90 -14.98
N GLY A 650 20.31 15.72 -16.04
CA GLY A 650 20.28 17.19 -15.93
C GLY A 650 18.97 17.78 -15.42
N GLU A 651 17.86 17.01 -15.41
CA GLU A 651 16.54 17.48 -14.99
C GLU A 651 16.24 17.18 -13.51
N VAL A 652 16.99 16.28 -12.87
CA VAL A 652 16.74 15.81 -11.48
C VAL A 652 17.10 16.87 -10.42
N GLY A 653 17.86 17.91 -10.77
CA GLY A 653 18.29 18.98 -9.87
C GLY A 653 17.41 20.25 -9.85
N LYS A 654 16.26 20.25 -10.52
CA LYS A 654 15.31 21.37 -10.54
C LYS A 654 13.89 20.86 -10.24
N GLY A 655 13.67 20.44 -9.00
CA GLY A 655 12.35 20.03 -8.50
C GLY A 655 12.16 20.57 -7.10
#